data_AF-A0A9J5XM14-F1
#
_entry.id   AF-A0A9J5XM14-F1
#
_cell.length_a   1.000
_cell.length_b   1.000
_cell.length_c   1.000
_cell.angle_alpha   90.00
_cell.angle_beta   90.00
_cell.angle_gamma   90.00
#
_symmetry.space_group_name_H-M   'P 1'
#
loop_
_entity.id
_entity.type
_entity.pdbx_description
1 polymer ?
#
loop_
_entity_poly.entity_id
_entity_poly.type
_entity_poly.pdbx_seq_one_letter_code
_entity_poly.pdbx_strand_id
1 'polypeptide(L)'
;MSRIAESQAELTMEYDRLKELKAFDDTKAGVKGLVDSGIVEIPRIFIRPSDELVEEFTQGKSTLHCPVIDFSGIEVQDHRKKVVDEIRDASEKWGFFQLINHGISSSVLEGMIDGIRKFHEQDAEVKKEYYSRDFTSRRVRYESNFDLYQSKAANWRDTLNISLLHSSHIEPEEIPAVCRNVIVEYINHVTKLGEAIFSILSEALGLKPDHLKDMECTKGKSVVCHYYPACPQPELTLGAANHTDPAFLTVLLQDQIGGLQVLHNNQWIDVKPVSQGLVVNIGEALQILSNDKFVSANHRVIANGVGPRMSVACFFNGSFAQPKIYGPIKDLISEENPLLYKEFTVTDYIAKFMSRPLGTCALDLFRLLICTLSVSNVRLFFNHMDKVISQICSLNFKLIKKRYSRVDLAEESKAELEMDYDPLDEVKAIDDTKAGIKGLVDSGMVEIPRIFIRPPHELAEELNMCKSTLQVPVVDLSGIQFEDGHKKIVDEIREASEKWGFFQLINHGIPSSVLEGMIDGTRKFHEQDVEVKKEYYSSDPTRGVRYESNLKVLTTKGRTATWKDSLHISALVSGYMEPEEIPPVCRRTFLEYKNHVTKLGDILLGLLSEALGLKPDHLKAAECDKGLALACHYYPACPQPELTLGSGKHTDPVFLTILLQDQIGGLQVMCDNQWADVEPIEHGLVVNIGDLLQILSNDKFVSVIHRVVAKKIGPRISVACFFTGGSSPPKMYGPIKELISEEKPPLYEDFLVADYFAKYLSRPLDNTEMDYDPSDEVKAIDDTKAGVEGLVDSGIVETPRIFIRPPHELAEELNMCKSTLQVPVVDLSGIQVEDGRKKIVDEIRAASEKWGFFQLINHGIPSSVLEGMIDGTRKFHEQDVEVKKEYYSSDPTARRVRYDSNLQMYKTKGKTANWKDSLYISGLVSGHIEPEEIPEVCRKTSLEYISHVIKLEDILLGLLSETLGLKSNHLKATECDKGQMLACHYYPACPQPELTLGTGKHTDPVFLTILLQDQSGGLQVMCDNQWTDVTPVEYGLVVNIGDLLQIVSNDKFVSAIHRVVANKVGPRISVACFFSSVSPKMFGPIKELISEEKPPLYKDFLTVNRDRAQRTKQQQKPSEKTIIIQTEQCGSEFDKSQEHAPLCILQFVPLI
;
A
#
# COMPACT_ATOMS: atom_id res chain seq x y z
N MET A 1 40.86 6.95 -2.12
CA MET A 1 40.20 6.10 -1.09
C MET A 1 40.72 6.30 0.34
N SER A 2 41.91 6.86 0.61
CA SER A 2 42.35 7.09 2.01
C SER A 2 42.01 8.47 2.60
N ARG A 3 41.56 9.45 1.80
CA ARG A 3 41.09 10.77 2.30
C ARG A 3 39.57 10.87 2.51
N ILE A 4 38.82 9.82 2.19
CA ILE A 4 37.36 9.75 2.41
C ILE A 4 37.05 9.16 3.80
N ALA A 5 38.01 8.46 4.41
CA ALA A 5 37.84 7.85 5.73
C ALA A 5 38.12 8.81 6.90
N GLU A 6 38.83 9.92 6.68
CA GLU A 6 39.19 10.88 7.73
C GLU A 6 38.23 12.08 7.84
N SER A 7 37.29 12.27 6.90
CA SER A 7 36.24 13.29 7.00
C SER A 7 34.88 12.75 7.50
N GLN A 8 34.79 11.45 7.84
CA GLN A 8 33.57 10.81 8.34
C GLN A 8 33.44 10.79 9.87
N ALA A 9 34.40 11.39 10.59
CA ALA A 9 34.39 11.50 12.05
C ALA A 9 33.92 12.88 12.58
N GLU A 10 33.69 13.86 11.70
CA GLU A 10 33.05 15.13 12.01
C GLU A 10 31.81 15.29 11.11
N LEU A 11 30.67 15.69 11.68
CA LEU A 11 29.33 15.85 11.07
C LEU A 11 28.38 14.64 11.09
N THR A 12 28.20 13.98 12.24
CA THR A 12 26.91 13.33 12.56
C THR A 12 26.00 14.31 13.31
N MET A 13 25.59 15.37 12.63
CA MET A 13 24.38 16.11 12.96
C MET A 13 23.23 15.48 12.19
N GLU A 14 22.18 15.02 12.86
CA GLU A 14 20.93 15.80 12.84
C GLU A 14 20.33 16.22 11.48
N TYR A 15 20.38 15.46 10.37
CA TYR A 15 19.99 16.01 9.06
C TYR A 15 18.48 16.24 8.95
N ASP A 16 18.03 17.44 9.35
CA ASP A 16 16.66 17.91 9.19
C ASP A 16 16.48 18.55 7.79
N ARG A 17 16.06 17.74 6.82
CA ARG A 17 15.80 18.17 5.43
C ARG A 17 14.83 19.35 5.37
N LEU A 18 13.76 19.36 6.17
CA LEU A 18 12.76 20.43 6.15
C LEU A 18 13.34 21.75 6.68
N LYS A 19 14.24 21.70 7.67
CA LYS A 19 14.97 22.87 8.13
C LYS A 19 15.92 23.40 7.06
N GLU A 20 16.64 22.52 6.36
CA GLU A 20 17.51 22.93 5.24
C GLU A 20 16.70 23.54 4.08
N LEU A 21 15.54 22.96 3.73
CA LEU A 21 14.60 23.51 2.74
C LEU A 21 14.11 24.90 3.14
N LYS A 22 13.62 25.07 4.38
CA LYS A 22 13.16 26.37 4.88
C LYS A 22 14.29 27.39 4.90
N ALA A 23 15.48 27.01 5.36
CA ALA A 23 16.63 27.91 5.38
C ALA A 23 17.02 28.35 3.96
N PHE A 24 17.02 27.44 2.99
CA PHE A 24 17.24 27.75 1.58
C PHE A 24 16.14 28.68 1.03
N ASP A 25 14.88 28.35 1.29
CA ASP A 25 13.71 29.07 0.81
C ASP A 25 13.61 30.50 1.38
N ASP A 26 13.87 30.65 2.68
CA ASP A 26 13.87 31.92 3.40
C ASP A 26 14.92 32.89 2.86
N THR A 27 16.01 32.38 2.26
CA THR A 27 16.98 33.24 1.58
C THR A 27 16.36 34.00 0.41
N LYS A 28 15.39 33.38 -0.27
CA LYS A 28 14.78 33.85 -1.53
C LYS A 28 15.81 34.20 -2.61
N ALA A 29 17.06 33.74 -2.46
CA ALA A 29 18.19 34.05 -3.33
C ALA A 29 18.41 32.96 -4.40
N GLY A 30 17.78 31.80 -4.20
CA GLY A 30 17.83 30.64 -5.08
C GLY A 30 19.19 29.93 -5.11
N VAL A 31 19.31 28.96 -6.01
CA VAL A 31 20.52 28.16 -6.24
C VAL A 31 21.69 29.05 -6.64
N LYS A 32 21.44 30.13 -7.41
CA LYS A 32 22.48 31.11 -7.72
C LYS A 32 23.04 31.78 -6.46
N GLY A 33 22.19 32.12 -5.49
CA GLY A 33 22.63 32.66 -4.20
C GLY A 33 23.55 31.69 -3.43
N LEU A 34 23.30 30.38 -3.52
CA LEU A 34 24.19 29.37 -2.95
C LEU A 34 25.56 29.37 -3.65
N VAL A 35 25.58 29.39 -4.99
CA VAL A 35 26.84 29.44 -5.76
C VAL A 35 27.63 30.72 -5.46
N ASP A 36 26.96 31.87 -5.35
CA ASP A 36 27.61 33.14 -5.00
C ASP A 36 28.21 33.14 -3.59
N SER A 37 27.67 32.32 -2.68
CA SER A 37 28.25 32.13 -1.34
C SER A 37 29.53 31.26 -1.34
N GLY A 38 29.93 30.70 -2.49
CA GLY A 38 31.18 29.97 -2.66
C GLY A 38 31.14 28.52 -2.18
N ILE A 39 29.98 27.86 -2.23
CA ILE A 39 29.84 26.46 -1.82
C ILE A 39 30.73 25.53 -2.68
N VAL A 40 31.35 24.56 -2.02
CA VAL A 40 32.16 23.50 -2.66
C VAL A 40 31.47 22.14 -2.65
N GLU A 41 30.45 21.99 -1.81
CA GLU A 41 29.59 20.81 -1.72
C GLU A 41 28.14 21.27 -1.85
N ILE A 42 27.31 20.50 -2.55
CA ILE A 42 25.90 20.85 -2.70
C ILE A 42 25.13 20.52 -1.42
N PRO A 43 24.18 21.37 -0.99
CA PRO A 43 23.29 21.05 0.12
C PRO A 43 22.54 19.74 -0.12
N ARG A 44 22.27 19.00 0.95
CA ARG A 44 21.70 17.64 0.85
C ARG A 44 20.29 17.65 0.25
N ILE A 45 19.56 18.75 0.34
CA ILE A 45 18.25 18.93 -0.33
C ILE A 45 18.31 18.75 -1.84
N PHE A 46 19.47 18.93 -2.49
CA PHE A 46 19.65 18.72 -3.94
C PHE A 46 20.19 17.33 -4.29
N ILE A 47 20.65 16.54 -3.32
CA ILE A 47 21.23 15.22 -3.58
C ILE A 47 20.09 14.23 -3.87
N ARG A 48 20.16 13.57 -5.03
CA ARG A 48 19.20 12.54 -5.42
C ARG A 48 19.29 11.29 -4.53
N PRO A 49 18.16 10.58 -4.32
CA PRO A 49 18.14 9.28 -3.66
C PRO A 49 19.14 8.28 -4.27
N SER A 50 19.68 7.38 -3.44
CA SER A 50 20.76 6.46 -3.86
C SER A 50 20.33 5.42 -4.90
N ASP A 51 19.05 5.07 -4.93
CA ASP A 51 18.41 4.22 -5.96
C ASP A 51 18.45 4.88 -7.35
N GLU A 52 18.08 6.16 -7.47
CA GLU A 52 18.18 6.93 -8.73
C GLU A 52 19.64 7.05 -9.22
N LEU A 53 20.59 7.20 -8.29
CA LEU A 53 22.01 7.28 -8.62
C LEU A 53 22.58 5.94 -9.13
N VAL A 54 22.11 4.80 -8.61
CA VAL A 54 22.60 3.46 -8.97
C VAL A 54 22.10 3.02 -10.36
N GLU A 55 20.86 3.36 -10.73
CA GLU A 55 20.32 3.09 -12.07
C GLU A 55 21.16 3.76 -13.18
N GLU A 56 21.68 4.97 -12.94
CA GLU A 56 22.45 5.75 -13.90
C GLU A 56 23.83 5.15 -14.22
N PHE A 57 24.44 4.39 -13.31
CA PHE A 57 25.73 3.71 -13.54
C PHE A 57 25.64 2.45 -14.42
N THR A 58 24.43 1.99 -14.76
CA THR A 58 24.20 0.76 -15.52
C THR A 58 23.91 0.99 -17.01
N GLN A 59 23.73 2.24 -17.44
CA GLN A 59 23.34 2.57 -18.81
C GLN A 59 24.55 2.90 -19.70
N GLY A 60 24.61 2.28 -20.89
CA GLY A 60 25.62 2.56 -21.91
C GLY A 60 25.32 3.85 -22.69
N LYS A 61 26.36 4.51 -23.22
CA LYS A 61 26.18 5.71 -24.07
C LYS A 61 25.50 5.35 -25.40
N SER A 62 24.35 5.96 -25.67
CA SER A 62 23.61 5.79 -26.93
C SER A 62 24.26 6.58 -28.08
N THR A 63 24.16 6.05 -29.30
CA THR A 63 24.61 6.72 -30.54
C THR A 63 23.47 7.42 -31.29
N LEU A 64 22.26 7.38 -30.75
CA LEU A 64 21.08 7.99 -31.35
C LEU A 64 21.09 9.52 -31.17
N HIS A 65 20.42 10.23 -32.06
CA HIS A 65 20.32 11.69 -32.04
C HIS A 65 18.88 12.14 -32.22
N CYS A 66 18.48 13.15 -31.44
CA CYS A 66 17.18 13.80 -31.58
C CYS A 66 17.04 14.38 -33.01
N PRO A 67 15.91 14.17 -33.70
CA PRO A 67 15.70 14.66 -35.07
C PRO A 67 15.92 16.17 -35.19
N VAL A 68 16.55 16.60 -36.28
CA VAL A 68 16.72 18.02 -36.62
C VAL A 68 16.00 18.28 -37.94
N ILE A 69 15.06 19.22 -37.92
CA ILE A 69 14.14 19.50 -39.02
C ILE A 69 14.36 20.94 -39.49
N ASP A 70 14.55 21.10 -40.80
CA ASP A 70 14.68 22.40 -41.44
C ASP A 70 13.30 22.99 -41.71
N PHE A 71 12.98 24.09 -41.03
CA PHE A 71 11.69 24.76 -41.11
C PHE A 71 11.68 25.92 -42.14
N SER A 72 12.72 26.03 -42.97
CA SER A 72 12.73 27.00 -44.07
C SER A 72 11.70 26.63 -45.14
N GLY A 73 11.32 27.57 -46.00
CA GLY A 73 10.54 27.25 -47.21
C GLY A 73 9.16 26.62 -47.00
N ILE A 74 8.56 26.69 -45.81
CA ILE A 74 7.24 26.11 -45.49
C ILE A 74 6.07 26.71 -46.29
N GLU A 75 6.31 27.83 -46.98
CA GLU A 75 5.39 28.47 -47.93
C GLU A 75 5.38 27.77 -49.30
N VAL A 76 6.39 26.95 -49.60
CA VAL A 76 6.50 26.18 -50.84
C VAL A 76 5.85 24.81 -50.62
N GLN A 77 4.81 24.50 -51.40
CA GLN A 77 3.95 23.33 -51.20
C GLN A 77 4.71 21.99 -51.09
N ASP A 78 5.68 21.73 -51.99
CA ASP A 78 6.46 20.49 -51.97
C ASP A 78 7.37 20.39 -50.74
N HIS A 79 7.93 21.51 -50.29
CA HIS A 79 8.78 21.55 -49.11
C HIS A 79 7.95 21.43 -47.83
N ARG A 80 6.79 22.09 -47.76
CA ARG A 80 5.83 21.95 -46.67
C ARG A 80 5.46 20.50 -46.43
N LYS A 81 5.13 19.75 -47.49
CA LYS A 81 4.80 18.32 -47.36
C LYS A 81 5.93 17.51 -46.75
N LYS A 82 7.18 17.77 -47.17
CA LYS A 82 8.36 17.12 -46.57
C LYS A 82 8.48 17.43 -45.08
N VAL A 83 8.32 18.70 -44.70
CA VAL A 83 8.37 19.14 -43.29
C VAL A 83 7.23 18.50 -42.47
N VAL A 84 6.01 18.40 -43.03
CA VAL A 84 4.88 17.70 -42.40
C VAL A 84 5.21 16.23 -42.13
N ASP A 85 5.80 15.53 -43.09
CA ASP A 85 6.15 14.11 -42.93
C ASP A 85 7.29 13.92 -41.89
N GLU A 86 8.32 14.78 -41.89
CA GLU A 86 9.40 14.73 -40.88
C GLU A 86 8.89 15.05 -39.47
N ILE A 87 8.01 16.04 -39.32
CA ILE A 87 7.39 16.38 -38.03
C ILE A 87 6.42 15.30 -37.57
N ARG A 88 5.66 14.66 -38.47
CA ARG A 88 4.83 13.50 -38.14
C ARG A 88 5.70 12.40 -37.54
N ASP A 89 6.74 11.98 -38.26
CA ASP A 89 7.63 10.90 -37.82
C ASP A 89 8.30 11.21 -36.48
N ALA A 90 8.75 12.45 -36.27
CA ALA A 90 9.32 12.85 -34.99
C ALA A 90 8.28 12.88 -33.86
N SER A 91 7.06 13.35 -34.11
CA SER A 91 6.02 13.45 -33.10
C SER A 91 5.45 12.09 -32.68
N GLU A 92 5.36 11.12 -33.61
CA GLU A 92 4.87 9.76 -33.34
C GLU A 92 5.93 8.88 -32.65
N LYS A 93 7.21 8.99 -33.06
CA LYS A 93 8.27 8.08 -32.58
C LYS A 93 9.06 8.65 -31.41
N TRP A 94 9.28 9.96 -31.40
CA TRP A 94 10.16 10.62 -30.42
C TRP A 94 9.40 11.50 -29.44
N GLY A 95 8.33 12.15 -29.89
CA GLY A 95 7.70 13.25 -29.15
C GLY A 95 8.56 14.50 -29.02
N PHE A 96 9.74 14.52 -29.66
CA PHE A 96 10.79 15.53 -29.54
C PHE A 96 11.49 15.73 -30.88
N PHE A 97 11.81 16.97 -31.22
CA PHE A 97 12.66 17.33 -32.36
C PHE A 97 13.27 18.73 -32.20
N GLN A 98 14.29 19.04 -32.99
CA GLN A 98 14.87 20.38 -33.08
C GLN A 98 14.48 21.04 -34.40
N LEU A 99 14.07 22.30 -34.35
CA LEU A 99 13.80 23.12 -35.51
C LEU A 99 14.97 24.07 -35.77
N ILE A 100 15.41 24.14 -37.03
CA ILE A 100 16.33 25.17 -37.53
C ILE A 100 15.64 25.99 -38.62
N ASN A 101 16.18 27.18 -38.91
CA ASN A 101 15.63 28.09 -39.93
C ASN A 101 14.14 28.45 -39.71
N HIS A 102 13.70 28.47 -38.45
CA HIS A 102 12.31 28.71 -38.03
C HIS A 102 11.86 30.19 -38.10
N GLY A 103 12.70 31.08 -38.65
CA GLY A 103 12.34 32.47 -38.94
C GLY A 103 12.43 33.47 -37.77
N ILE A 104 12.86 33.05 -36.57
CA ILE A 104 13.17 33.98 -35.46
C ILE A 104 14.65 34.36 -35.60
N SER A 105 14.97 35.66 -35.60
CA SER A 105 16.35 36.11 -35.79
C SER A 105 17.26 35.71 -34.63
N SER A 106 18.54 35.46 -34.93
CA SER A 106 19.55 35.16 -33.92
C SER A 106 19.63 36.25 -32.85
N SER A 107 19.48 37.53 -33.23
CA SER A 107 19.48 38.66 -32.30
C SER A 107 18.40 38.58 -31.24
N VAL A 108 17.20 38.07 -31.58
CA VAL A 108 16.10 37.90 -30.64
C VAL A 108 16.37 36.73 -29.69
N LEU A 109 16.87 35.60 -30.22
CA LEU A 109 17.21 34.43 -29.40
C LEU A 109 18.36 34.72 -28.42
N GLU A 110 19.44 35.33 -28.91
CA GLU A 110 20.60 35.75 -28.11
C GLU A 110 20.20 36.82 -27.09
N GLY A 111 19.40 37.80 -27.51
CA GLY A 111 18.88 38.85 -26.63
C GLY A 111 18.00 38.29 -25.51
N MET A 112 17.20 37.25 -25.79
CA MET A 112 16.39 36.57 -24.77
C MET A 112 17.27 35.83 -23.76
N ILE A 113 18.24 35.03 -24.21
CA ILE A 113 19.19 34.34 -23.30
C ILE A 113 19.97 35.36 -22.46
N ASP A 114 20.47 36.43 -23.06
CA ASP A 114 21.20 37.49 -22.36
C ASP A 114 20.32 38.25 -21.36
N GLY A 115 19.06 38.53 -21.70
CA GLY A 115 18.12 39.18 -20.81
C GLY A 115 17.81 38.35 -19.57
N ILE A 116 17.57 37.04 -19.73
CA ILE A 116 17.35 36.12 -18.61
C ILE A 116 18.61 36.00 -17.75
N ARG A 117 19.79 35.87 -18.38
CA ARG A 117 21.06 35.90 -17.66
C ARG A 117 21.18 37.15 -16.79
N LYS A 118 20.96 38.34 -17.38
CA LYS A 118 21.03 39.62 -16.68
C LYS A 118 20.09 39.68 -15.48
N PHE A 119 18.86 39.15 -15.60
CA PHE A 119 17.92 39.06 -14.47
C PHE A 119 18.46 38.17 -13.34
N HIS A 120 18.88 36.94 -13.65
CA HIS A 120 19.34 36.00 -12.61
C HIS A 120 20.66 36.43 -11.95
N GLU A 121 21.48 37.21 -12.67
CA GLU A 121 22.74 37.80 -12.18
C GLU A 121 22.57 39.13 -11.43
N GLN A 122 21.35 39.67 -11.30
CA GLN A 122 21.10 40.81 -10.42
C GLN A 122 21.29 40.45 -8.94
N ASP A 123 21.45 41.48 -8.13
CA ASP A 123 21.45 41.37 -6.67
C ASP A 123 20.20 40.63 -6.15
N ALA A 124 20.38 39.81 -5.12
CA ALA A 124 19.31 39.00 -4.55
C ALA A 124 18.13 39.85 -4.04
N GLU A 125 18.39 41.07 -3.55
CA GLU A 125 17.32 41.98 -3.09
C GLU A 125 16.38 42.40 -4.22
N VAL A 126 16.90 42.58 -5.44
CA VAL A 126 16.07 42.91 -6.61
C VAL A 126 15.21 41.72 -7.02
N LYS A 127 15.79 40.50 -7.01
CA LYS A 127 15.06 39.28 -7.37
C LYS A 127 13.98 38.93 -6.34
N LYS A 128 14.20 39.23 -5.06
CA LYS A 128 13.26 39.03 -3.96
C LYS A 128 11.91 39.73 -4.16
N GLU A 129 11.88 40.86 -4.85
CA GLU A 129 10.63 41.58 -5.15
C GLU A 129 9.67 40.74 -6.00
N TYR A 130 10.21 39.85 -6.83
CA TYR A 130 9.47 38.93 -7.68
C TYR A 130 9.26 37.56 -7.03
N TYR A 131 9.82 37.31 -5.83
CA TYR A 131 9.75 36.01 -5.19
C TYR A 131 8.34 35.67 -4.72
N SER A 132 7.80 34.54 -5.17
CA SER A 132 6.53 34.00 -4.69
C SER A 132 6.49 32.50 -4.88
N ARG A 133 5.88 31.79 -3.91
CA ARG A 133 5.48 30.37 -4.06
C ARG A 133 3.98 30.20 -4.31
N ASP A 134 3.24 31.31 -4.27
CA ASP A 134 1.81 31.30 -4.58
C ASP A 134 1.63 31.57 -6.08
N PHE A 135 1.12 30.54 -6.76
CA PHE A 135 0.89 30.49 -8.20
C PHE A 135 -0.31 31.31 -8.66
N THR A 136 -1.15 31.78 -7.73
CA THR A 136 -2.40 32.51 -8.05
C THR A 136 -2.29 34.02 -7.86
N SER A 137 -1.39 34.49 -6.99
CA SER A 137 -1.29 35.92 -6.65
C SER A 137 -0.54 36.79 -7.66
N ARG A 138 0.33 36.22 -8.51
CA ARG A 138 1.15 37.01 -9.46
C ARG A 138 1.41 36.30 -10.79
N ARG A 139 1.33 37.08 -11.87
CA ARG A 139 1.61 36.61 -13.24
C ARG A 139 3.10 36.48 -13.53
N VAL A 140 3.93 37.34 -12.95
CA VAL A 140 5.38 37.27 -13.03
C VAL A 140 5.93 36.93 -11.66
N ARG A 141 6.67 35.83 -11.57
CA ARG A 141 7.26 35.38 -10.30
C ARG A 141 8.60 34.71 -10.50
N TYR A 142 9.46 34.87 -9.50
CA TYR A 142 10.75 34.23 -9.37
C TYR A 142 10.68 33.18 -8.26
N GLU A 143 11.17 31.97 -8.53
CA GLU A 143 11.15 30.87 -7.58
C GLU A 143 12.27 29.87 -7.84
N SER A 144 12.63 29.10 -6.83
CA SER A 144 13.52 27.95 -6.95
C SER A 144 12.74 26.71 -6.59
N ASN A 145 12.49 25.88 -7.61
CA ASN A 145 11.63 24.69 -7.58
C ASN A 145 10.19 25.01 -7.15
N PHE A 146 9.23 24.89 -8.09
CA PHE A 146 7.82 25.10 -7.78
C PHE A 146 7.30 24.06 -6.78
N ASP A 147 7.87 22.85 -6.82
CA ASP A 147 7.56 21.66 -6.04
C ASP A 147 8.51 21.46 -4.84
N LEU A 148 9.30 22.48 -4.44
CA LEU A 148 10.41 22.36 -3.48
C LEU A 148 10.12 21.52 -2.22
N TYR A 149 8.92 21.66 -1.63
CA TYR A 149 8.53 20.97 -0.41
C TYR A 149 7.91 19.57 -0.63
N GLN A 150 7.58 19.23 -1.88
CA GLN A 150 6.97 17.96 -2.28
C GLN A 150 8.00 17.01 -2.92
N SER A 151 9.00 17.53 -3.63
CA SER A 151 10.03 16.72 -4.30
C SER A 151 10.93 16.00 -3.31
N LYS A 152 11.33 14.76 -3.66
CA LYS A 152 12.33 13.96 -2.92
C LYS A 152 13.71 14.63 -2.90
N ALA A 153 14.10 15.26 -4.01
CA ALA A 153 15.26 16.12 -4.13
C ALA A 153 14.89 17.40 -4.91
N ALA A 154 15.41 18.54 -4.48
CA ALA A 154 15.26 19.80 -5.19
C ALA A 154 16.13 19.78 -6.44
N ASN A 155 15.67 20.40 -7.53
CA ASN A 155 16.47 20.53 -8.73
C ASN A 155 17.46 21.70 -8.61
N TRP A 156 18.63 21.56 -9.22
CA TRP A 156 19.70 22.57 -9.29
C TRP A 156 19.38 23.68 -10.29
N ARG A 157 18.30 24.44 -10.06
CA ARG A 157 17.85 25.53 -10.92
C ARG A 157 17.08 26.63 -10.19
N ASP A 158 17.13 27.81 -10.78
CA ASP A 158 16.27 28.95 -10.48
C ASP A 158 15.35 29.26 -11.67
N THR A 159 14.19 29.85 -11.42
CA THR A 159 13.16 30.05 -12.46
C THR A 159 12.49 31.41 -12.36
N LEU A 160 12.44 32.13 -13.48
CA LEU A 160 11.51 33.26 -13.69
C LEU A 160 10.34 32.77 -14.55
N ASN A 161 9.13 32.82 -13.99
CA ASN A 161 7.89 32.41 -14.65
C ASN A 161 7.06 33.63 -15.05
N ILE A 162 6.58 33.64 -16.30
CA ILE A 162 5.65 34.63 -16.85
C ILE A 162 4.40 33.90 -17.34
N SER A 163 3.28 34.11 -16.64
CA SER A 163 1.99 33.47 -16.91
C SER A 163 1.08 34.37 -17.75
N LEU A 164 0.68 33.87 -18.92
CA LEU A 164 -0.29 34.43 -19.86
C LEU A 164 -1.49 33.46 -20.02
N LEU A 165 -1.84 32.73 -18.97
CA LEU A 165 -2.88 31.70 -19.00
C LEU A 165 -4.29 32.30 -19.14
N HIS A 166 -4.59 33.34 -18.34
CA HIS A 166 -5.91 33.98 -18.29
C HIS A 166 -6.04 35.21 -19.21
N SER A 167 -4.92 35.81 -19.62
CA SER A 167 -4.89 36.96 -20.52
C SER A 167 -3.65 36.91 -21.41
N SER A 168 -3.84 37.18 -22.70
CA SER A 168 -2.74 37.34 -23.66
C SER A 168 -2.01 38.68 -23.50
N HIS A 169 -2.57 39.61 -22.72
CA HIS A 169 -1.98 40.91 -22.43
C HIS A 169 -1.35 40.89 -21.04
N ILE A 170 -0.08 41.28 -20.95
CA ILE A 170 0.64 41.54 -19.71
C ILE A 170 1.12 42.98 -19.73
N GLU A 171 0.93 43.71 -18.61
CA GLU A 171 1.45 45.08 -18.54
C GLU A 171 2.98 44.98 -18.52
N PRO A 172 3.70 45.65 -19.43
CA PRO A 172 5.15 45.54 -19.51
C PRO A 172 5.85 45.80 -18.16
N GLU A 173 5.29 46.67 -17.33
CA GLU A 173 5.76 47.04 -16.00
C GLU A 173 5.82 45.87 -15.02
N GLU A 174 4.98 44.83 -15.19
CA GLU A 174 5.02 43.60 -14.38
C GLU A 174 6.29 42.77 -14.63
N ILE A 175 6.91 42.92 -15.80
CA ILE A 175 8.12 42.19 -16.18
C ILE A 175 9.35 42.98 -15.69
N PRO A 176 10.38 42.31 -15.12
CA PRO A 176 11.60 42.96 -14.65
C PRO A 176 12.22 43.85 -15.73
N ALA A 177 12.53 45.10 -15.36
CA ALA A 177 12.96 46.13 -16.31
C ALA A 177 14.19 45.71 -17.14
N VAL A 178 15.08 44.89 -16.56
CA VAL A 178 16.32 44.42 -17.19
C VAL A 178 16.09 43.48 -18.38
N CYS A 179 14.97 42.75 -18.41
CA CYS A 179 14.64 41.75 -19.43
C CYS A 179 13.29 41.99 -20.13
N ARG A 180 12.54 43.02 -19.71
CA ARG A 180 11.20 43.35 -20.23
C ARG A 180 11.08 43.34 -21.75
N ASN A 181 11.86 44.17 -22.42
CA ASN A 181 11.70 44.38 -23.86
C ASN A 181 11.99 43.10 -24.66
N VAL A 182 13.04 42.36 -24.27
CA VAL A 182 13.44 41.12 -24.94
C VAL A 182 12.45 39.99 -24.68
N ILE A 183 11.85 39.91 -23.49
CA ILE A 183 10.79 38.94 -23.17
C ILE A 183 9.55 39.21 -24.03
N VAL A 184 9.09 40.47 -24.09
CA VAL A 184 7.92 40.85 -24.90
C VAL A 184 8.16 40.57 -26.38
N GLU A 185 9.34 40.93 -26.89
CA GLU A 185 9.72 40.66 -28.28
C GLU A 185 9.78 39.16 -28.58
N TYR A 186 10.39 38.36 -27.70
CA TYR A 186 10.47 36.90 -27.85
C TYR A 186 9.09 36.25 -27.81
N ILE A 187 8.22 36.62 -26.87
CA ILE A 187 6.84 36.11 -26.74
C ILE A 187 6.05 36.30 -28.04
N ASN A 188 6.20 37.46 -28.69
CA ASN A 188 5.55 37.75 -29.96
C ASN A 188 6.06 36.84 -31.09
N HIS A 189 7.36 36.59 -31.16
CA HIS A 189 7.95 35.72 -32.19
C HIS A 189 7.63 34.24 -31.96
N VAL A 190 7.82 33.73 -30.74
CA VAL A 190 7.54 32.33 -30.41
C VAL A 190 6.05 32.02 -30.49
N THR A 191 5.18 33.00 -30.25
CA THR A 191 3.73 32.88 -30.49
C THR A 191 3.42 32.58 -31.95
N LYS A 192 3.98 33.37 -32.88
CA LYS A 192 3.77 33.18 -34.31
C LYS A 192 4.34 31.84 -34.79
N LEU A 193 5.52 31.47 -34.28
CA LEU A 193 6.14 30.19 -34.59
C LEU A 193 5.28 29.02 -34.07
N GLY A 194 4.79 29.10 -32.84
CA GLY A 194 3.90 28.08 -32.29
C GLY A 194 2.64 27.89 -33.12
N GLU A 195 2.00 28.97 -33.58
CA GLU A 195 0.85 28.88 -34.50
C GLU A 195 1.21 28.16 -35.81
N ALA A 196 2.39 28.43 -36.37
CA ALA A 196 2.87 27.73 -37.57
C ALA A 196 3.14 26.24 -37.30
N ILE A 197 3.70 25.88 -36.14
CA ILE A 197 3.94 24.48 -35.75
C ILE A 197 2.61 23.75 -35.54
N PHE A 198 1.63 24.33 -34.85
CA PHE A 198 0.29 23.75 -34.71
C PHE A 198 -0.39 23.53 -36.06
N SER A 199 -0.11 24.39 -37.04
CA SER A 199 -0.60 24.21 -38.40
C SER A 199 -0.03 22.97 -39.08
N ILE A 200 1.28 22.78 -38.96
CA ILE A 200 1.97 21.59 -39.48
C ILE A 200 1.56 20.32 -38.72
N LEU A 201 1.39 20.38 -37.39
CA LEU A 201 0.92 19.25 -36.58
C LEU A 201 -0.50 18.83 -36.93
N SER A 202 -1.38 19.79 -37.28
CA SER A 202 -2.73 19.47 -37.76
C SER A 202 -2.67 18.67 -39.07
N GLU A 203 -1.85 19.09 -40.03
CA GLU A 203 -1.63 18.35 -41.28
C GLU A 203 -0.94 17.00 -41.05
N ALA A 204 -0.02 16.92 -40.10
CA ALA A 204 0.64 15.68 -39.71
C ALA A 204 -0.39 14.67 -39.15
N LEU A 205 -1.44 15.12 -38.46
CA LEU A 205 -2.58 14.27 -38.04
C LEU A 205 -3.57 13.95 -39.18
N GLY A 206 -3.37 14.51 -40.38
CA GLY A 206 -4.29 14.36 -41.52
C GLY A 206 -5.49 15.30 -41.48
N LEU A 207 -5.43 16.35 -40.68
CA LEU A 207 -6.50 17.34 -40.48
C LEU A 207 -6.25 18.61 -41.30
N LYS A 208 -7.23 19.51 -41.32
CA LYS A 208 -7.07 20.84 -41.93
C LYS A 208 -5.99 21.65 -41.18
N PRO A 209 -5.21 22.51 -41.87
CA PRO A 209 -4.11 23.25 -41.25
C PRO A 209 -4.50 24.11 -40.04
N ASP A 210 -5.74 24.58 -39.94
CA ASP A 210 -6.17 25.43 -38.81
C ASP A 210 -6.84 24.63 -37.65
N HIS A 211 -6.93 23.30 -37.74
CA HIS A 211 -7.75 22.51 -36.81
C HIS A 211 -7.36 22.68 -35.34
N LEU A 212 -6.08 22.49 -34.98
CA LEU A 212 -5.63 22.65 -33.59
C LEU A 212 -5.72 24.10 -33.09
N LYS A 213 -5.63 25.08 -34.01
CA LYS A 213 -5.82 26.51 -33.72
C LYS A 213 -7.29 26.82 -33.42
N ASP A 214 -8.21 26.27 -34.19
CA ASP A 214 -9.67 26.39 -33.99
C ASP A 214 -10.11 25.70 -32.70
N MET A 215 -9.40 24.64 -32.29
CA MET A 215 -9.52 24.03 -30.97
C MET A 215 -8.93 24.89 -29.84
N GLU A 216 -8.41 26.09 -30.13
CA GLU A 216 -7.78 27.01 -29.16
C GLU A 216 -6.55 26.43 -28.43
N CYS A 217 -5.87 25.41 -28.98
CA CYS A 217 -4.64 24.87 -28.38
C CYS A 217 -3.51 25.90 -28.33
N THR A 218 -3.59 26.95 -29.16
CA THR A 218 -2.62 28.06 -29.21
C THR A 218 -2.90 29.16 -28.19
N LYS A 219 -4.03 29.10 -27.46
CA LYS A 219 -4.39 30.03 -26.37
C LYS A 219 -3.71 29.61 -25.07
N GLY A 220 -3.66 30.53 -24.10
CA GLY A 220 -3.08 30.32 -22.75
C GLY A 220 -1.61 29.88 -22.77
N LYS A 221 -0.70 30.76 -22.39
CA LYS A 221 0.75 30.48 -22.49
C LYS A 221 1.46 30.70 -21.18
N SER A 222 2.55 29.97 -20.98
CA SER A 222 3.47 30.25 -19.88
C SER A 222 4.89 30.23 -20.41
N VAL A 223 5.66 31.25 -20.06
CA VAL A 223 7.08 31.33 -20.40
C VAL A 223 7.88 31.11 -19.14
N VAL A 224 8.69 30.07 -19.15
CA VAL A 224 9.47 29.63 -18.00
C VAL A 224 10.94 29.74 -18.34
N CYS A 225 11.62 30.65 -17.66
CA CYS A 225 13.01 30.98 -17.90
C CYS A 225 13.85 30.34 -16.80
N HIS A 226 14.50 29.23 -17.12
CA HIS A 226 15.34 28.49 -16.20
C HIS A 226 16.80 28.95 -16.27
N TYR A 227 17.41 29.05 -15.10
CA TYR A 227 18.82 29.34 -14.90
C TYR A 227 19.44 28.23 -14.06
N TYR A 228 20.43 27.55 -14.60
CA TYR A 228 21.13 26.43 -13.97
C TYR A 228 22.57 26.85 -13.68
N PRO A 229 22.89 27.27 -12.45
CA PRO A 229 24.26 27.61 -12.07
C PRO A 229 25.22 26.43 -12.24
N ALA A 230 26.53 26.70 -12.34
CA ALA A 230 27.54 25.65 -12.28
C ALA A 230 27.41 24.87 -10.96
N CYS A 231 27.35 23.54 -11.05
CA CYS A 231 27.19 22.66 -9.89
C CYS A 231 28.56 22.08 -9.49
N PRO A 232 28.99 22.19 -8.21
CA PRO A 232 30.27 21.62 -7.79
C PRO A 232 30.27 20.08 -7.75
N GLN A 233 29.10 19.44 -7.67
CA GLN A 233 28.92 17.98 -7.63
C GLN A 233 27.80 17.54 -8.59
N PRO A 234 27.98 17.72 -9.91
CA PRO A 234 26.92 17.54 -10.90
C PRO A 234 26.37 16.12 -10.99
N GLU A 235 27.13 15.12 -10.57
CA GLU A 235 26.72 13.71 -10.53
C GLU A 235 25.63 13.43 -9.47
N LEU A 236 25.53 14.26 -8.43
CA LEU A 236 24.64 14.04 -7.30
C LEU A 236 23.24 14.66 -7.48
N THR A 237 23.05 15.58 -8.43
CA THR A 237 21.80 16.33 -8.62
C THR A 237 21.40 16.43 -10.09
N LEU A 238 20.16 16.82 -10.36
CA LEU A 238 19.69 17.17 -11.71
C LEU A 238 19.35 18.66 -11.78
N GLY A 239 19.47 19.24 -12.97
CA GLY A 239 18.90 20.54 -13.27
C GLY A 239 17.37 20.49 -13.34
N ALA A 240 16.80 19.38 -13.80
CA ALA A 240 15.38 19.06 -13.71
C ALA A 240 15.18 17.54 -13.70
N ALA A 241 14.37 17.04 -12.77
CA ALA A 241 14.00 15.63 -12.66
C ALA A 241 13.24 15.14 -13.90
N ASN A 242 13.16 13.81 -14.05
CA ASN A 242 12.41 13.17 -15.12
C ASN A 242 10.92 13.54 -15.05
N HIS A 243 10.37 14.06 -16.15
CA HIS A 243 8.95 14.38 -16.30
C HIS A 243 8.51 14.42 -17.77
N THR A 244 7.19 14.49 -17.96
CA THR A 244 6.49 14.85 -19.19
C THR A 244 5.85 16.23 -19.04
N ASP A 245 5.65 16.94 -20.15
CA ASP A 245 5.04 18.26 -20.14
C ASP A 245 3.50 18.17 -20.12
N PRO A 246 2.80 18.92 -19.24
CA PRO A 246 1.34 18.95 -19.20
C PRO A 246 0.69 19.75 -20.35
N ALA A 247 1.49 20.47 -21.14
CA ALA A 247 1.02 21.36 -22.20
C ALA A 247 0.55 20.60 -23.45
N PHE A 248 0.03 21.31 -24.46
CA PHE A 248 -0.14 20.76 -25.80
C PHE A 248 1.20 20.69 -26.54
N LEU A 249 1.98 21.76 -26.43
CA LEU A 249 3.24 21.91 -27.14
C LEU A 249 4.19 22.77 -26.29
N THR A 250 5.46 22.39 -26.28
CA THR A 250 6.52 23.20 -25.69
C THR A 250 7.51 23.59 -26.78
N VAL A 251 7.89 24.88 -26.80
CA VAL A 251 8.99 25.40 -27.63
C VAL A 251 10.09 25.92 -26.70
N LEU A 252 11.25 25.27 -26.73
CA LEU A 252 12.36 25.50 -25.84
C LEU A 252 13.54 26.12 -26.59
N LEU A 253 13.91 27.33 -26.16
CA LEU A 253 15.19 27.94 -26.48
C LEU A 253 16.21 27.51 -25.42
N GLN A 254 17.40 27.06 -25.83
CA GLN A 254 18.50 26.74 -24.93
C GLN A 254 19.81 27.37 -25.41
N ASP A 255 20.75 27.54 -24.48
CA ASP A 255 22.11 27.93 -24.83
C ASP A 255 22.91 26.78 -25.49
N GLN A 256 24.22 27.00 -25.63
CA GLN A 256 25.12 26.04 -26.28
C GLN A 256 25.81 25.06 -25.31
N ILE A 257 25.43 25.05 -24.01
CA ILE A 257 26.03 24.16 -23.00
C ILE A 257 25.40 22.75 -23.07
N GLY A 258 24.13 22.66 -23.44
CA GLY A 258 23.39 21.39 -23.49
C GLY A 258 23.00 20.87 -22.12
N GLY A 259 22.64 19.58 -22.01
CA GLY A 259 22.23 18.96 -20.74
C GLY A 259 20.76 18.52 -20.70
N LEU A 260 19.95 18.86 -21.70
CA LEU A 260 18.64 18.25 -21.88
C LEU A 260 18.79 16.81 -22.38
N GLN A 261 18.07 15.88 -21.76
CA GLN A 261 17.99 14.47 -22.17
C GLN A 261 16.53 14.07 -22.37
N VAL A 262 16.26 13.29 -23.42
CA VAL A 262 14.96 12.69 -23.69
C VAL A 262 15.06 11.18 -23.58
N LEU A 263 14.06 10.53 -23.00
CA LEU A 263 13.97 9.08 -22.91
C LEU A 263 13.33 8.55 -24.20
N HIS A 264 14.08 7.75 -24.95
CA HIS A 264 13.60 7.12 -26.19
C HIS A 264 14.14 5.69 -26.26
N ASN A 265 13.26 4.72 -26.53
CA ASN A 265 13.57 3.27 -26.51
C ASN A 265 14.27 2.81 -25.21
N ASN A 266 13.77 3.27 -24.06
CA ASN A 266 14.33 3.00 -22.72
C ASN A 266 15.81 3.43 -22.56
N GLN A 267 16.25 4.44 -23.33
CA GLN A 267 17.59 5.04 -23.23
C GLN A 267 17.49 6.56 -23.10
N TRP A 268 18.27 7.15 -22.19
CA TRP A 268 18.45 8.59 -22.12
C TRP A 268 19.35 9.09 -23.26
N ILE A 269 18.83 9.98 -24.09
CA ILE A 269 19.52 10.55 -25.26
C ILE A 269 19.76 12.04 -25.04
N ASP A 270 21.02 12.47 -25.18
CA ASP A 270 21.39 13.88 -25.12
C ASP A 270 20.81 14.66 -26.31
N VAL A 271 20.02 15.70 -26.02
CA VAL A 271 19.57 16.68 -27.02
C VAL A 271 20.64 17.75 -27.17
N LYS A 272 21.62 17.47 -28.02
CA LYS A 272 22.73 18.39 -28.29
C LYS A 272 22.21 19.69 -28.92
N PRO A 273 22.53 20.86 -28.34
CA PRO A 273 22.11 22.14 -28.91
C PRO A 273 22.59 22.30 -30.34
N VAL A 274 21.69 22.74 -31.22
CA VAL A 274 22.03 23.21 -32.56
C VAL A 274 22.07 24.74 -32.52
N SER A 275 23.07 25.33 -33.18
CA SER A 275 23.18 26.79 -33.28
C SER A 275 21.90 27.37 -33.89
N GLN A 276 21.30 28.35 -33.19
CA GLN A 276 20.01 28.95 -33.56
C GLN A 276 18.85 27.92 -33.70
N GLY A 277 18.98 26.75 -33.08
CA GLY A 277 17.92 25.75 -33.05
C GLY A 277 16.98 25.96 -31.87
N LEU A 278 15.72 25.58 -32.04
CA LEU A 278 14.73 25.48 -30.97
C LEU A 278 14.32 24.02 -30.79
N VAL A 279 14.22 23.54 -29.56
CA VAL A 279 13.67 22.21 -29.29
C VAL A 279 12.16 22.34 -29.21
N VAL A 280 11.45 21.39 -29.82
CA VAL A 280 10.01 21.28 -29.75
C VAL A 280 9.67 19.90 -29.21
N ASN A 281 8.74 19.85 -28.25
CA ASN A 281 8.20 18.59 -27.77
C ASN A 281 6.69 18.62 -27.63
N ILE A 282 6.11 17.45 -27.84
CA ILE A 282 4.70 17.17 -27.65
C ILE A 282 4.46 17.01 -26.16
N GLY A 283 3.41 17.66 -25.63
CA GLY A 283 2.97 17.46 -24.26
C GLY A 283 1.77 16.53 -24.16
N GLU A 284 1.46 16.12 -22.94
CA GLU A 284 0.41 15.14 -22.62
C GLU A 284 -0.97 15.56 -23.14
N ALA A 285 -1.31 16.86 -23.11
CA ALA A 285 -2.59 17.33 -23.60
C ALA A 285 -2.75 17.09 -25.12
N LEU A 286 -1.67 17.23 -25.91
CA LEU A 286 -1.73 16.94 -27.34
C LEU A 286 -1.69 15.44 -27.64
N GLN A 287 -1.00 14.65 -26.81
CA GLN A 287 -1.09 13.18 -26.88
C GLN A 287 -2.53 12.70 -26.70
N ILE A 288 -3.25 13.24 -25.69
CA ILE A 288 -4.68 12.95 -25.47
C ILE A 288 -5.51 13.34 -26.70
N LEU A 289 -5.36 14.58 -27.22
CA LEU A 289 -6.09 15.03 -28.41
C LEU A 289 -5.83 14.16 -29.64
N SER A 290 -4.60 13.71 -29.81
CA SER A 290 -4.19 12.86 -30.92
C SER A 290 -4.61 11.39 -30.76
N ASN A 291 -5.13 11.01 -29.60
CA ASN A 291 -5.49 9.64 -29.23
C ASN A 291 -4.31 8.67 -29.38
N ASP A 292 -3.19 8.98 -28.70
CA ASP A 292 -1.90 8.25 -28.75
C ASP A 292 -1.18 8.24 -30.11
N LYS A 293 -1.63 9.00 -31.12
CA LYS A 293 -0.85 9.16 -32.36
C LYS A 293 0.47 9.89 -32.11
N PHE A 294 0.43 11.01 -31.40
CA PHE A 294 1.65 11.69 -30.96
C PHE A 294 1.98 11.33 -29.52
N VAL A 295 3.28 11.26 -29.21
CA VAL A 295 3.77 10.79 -27.91
C VAL A 295 4.38 11.95 -27.13
N SER A 296 3.99 12.11 -25.87
CA SER A 296 4.66 12.97 -24.89
C SER A 296 5.80 12.18 -24.24
N ALA A 297 7.05 12.61 -24.47
CA ALA A 297 8.21 11.87 -24.00
C ALA A 297 8.71 12.37 -22.64
N ASN A 298 9.09 11.40 -21.81
CA ASN A 298 9.83 11.64 -20.58
C ASN A 298 11.17 12.32 -20.90
N HIS A 299 11.48 13.41 -20.21
CA HIS A 299 12.70 14.17 -20.38
C HIS A 299 13.22 14.71 -19.04
N ARG A 300 14.53 14.95 -18.97
CA ARG A 300 15.23 15.47 -17.78
C ARG A 300 16.34 16.44 -18.16
N VAL A 301 16.87 17.18 -17.20
CA VAL A 301 18.04 18.06 -17.42
C VAL A 301 19.14 17.68 -16.44
N ILE A 302 20.31 17.30 -16.94
CA ILE A 302 21.48 16.98 -16.10
C ILE A 302 22.13 18.25 -15.56
N ALA A 303 22.66 18.19 -14.33
CA ALA A 303 23.47 19.27 -13.80
C ALA A 303 24.88 19.24 -14.45
N ASN A 304 25.54 20.40 -14.51
CA ASN A 304 26.86 20.53 -15.12
C ASN A 304 27.79 21.35 -14.22
N GLY A 305 29.06 20.94 -14.15
CA GLY A 305 30.12 21.71 -13.47
C GLY A 305 30.55 22.97 -14.23
N VAL A 306 30.15 23.09 -15.49
CA VAL A 306 30.32 24.29 -16.31
C VAL A 306 28.97 24.98 -16.49
N GLY A 307 28.92 26.27 -16.20
CA GLY A 307 27.69 27.07 -16.27
C GLY A 307 27.98 28.58 -16.22
N PRO A 308 26.93 29.42 -16.09
CA PRO A 308 25.52 29.01 -15.99
C PRO A 308 24.99 28.47 -17.31
N ARG A 309 24.09 27.47 -17.26
CA ARG A 309 23.23 27.07 -18.37
C ARG A 309 21.90 27.83 -18.30
N MET A 310 21.35 28.22 -19.44
CA MET A 310 20.03 28.86 -19.54
C MET A 310 19.11 28.14 -20.52
N SER A 311 17.81 28.13 -20.20
CA SER A 311 16.78 27.70 -21.13
C SER A 311 15.47 28.45 -20.91
N VAL A 312 14.74 28.71 -22.00
CA VAL A 312 13.46 29.42 -22.00
C VAL A 312 12.42 28.53 -22.68
N ALA A 313 11.53 27.96 -21.88
CA ALA A 313 10.43 27.13 -22.35
C ALA A 313 9.16 27.98 -22.52
N CYS A 314 8.54 27.91 -23.69
CA CYS A 314 7.22 28.47 -23.93
C CYS A 314 6.21 27.33 -24.05
N PHE A 315 5.34 27.20 -23.05
CA PHE A 315 4.28 26.20 -22.98
C PHE A 315 2.99 26.75 -23.58
N PHE A 316 2.39 26.01 -24.51
CA PHE A 316 1.06 26.27 -25.06
C PHE A 316 0.06 25.36 -24.34
N ASN A 317 -0.73 25.95 -23.44
CA ASN A 317 -1.55 25.21 -22.48
C ASN A 317 -3.04 25.15 -22.86
N GLY A 318 -3.46 25.88 -23.90
CA GLY A 318 -4.86 25.99 -24.29
C GLY A 318 -5.62 27.06 -23.50
N SER A 319 -6.89 27.24 -23.85
CA SER A 319 -7.77 28.25 -23.23
C SER A 319 -8.14 27.92 -21.78
N PHE A 320 -7.87 28.87 -20.86
CA PHE A 320 -8.33 28.88 -19.46
C PHE A 320 -9.56 29.77 -19.25
N ALA A 321 -10.01 30.47 -20.29
CA ALA A 321 -11.12 31.43 -20.21
C ALA A 321 -12.43 30.75 -20.62
N GLN A 322 -13.38 30.64 -19.68
CA GLN A 322 -14.57 29.76 -19.74
C GLN A 322 -14.20 28.27 -19.90
N PRO A 323 -14.95 27.32 -19.33
CA PRO A 323 -14.55 25.91 -19.31
C PRO A 323 -14.64 25.30 -20.72
N LYS A 324 -13.57 25.46 -21.50
CA LYS A 324 -13.39 24.77 -22.78
C LYS A 324 -12.99 23.33 -22.50
N ILE A 325 -13.76 22.42 -23.06
CA ILE A 325 -13.56 20.98 -22.95
C ILE A 325 -12.70 20.52 -24.13
N TYR A 326 -11.65 19.77 -23.81
CA TYR A 326 -10.70 19.14 -24.72
C TYR A 326 -10.85 17.62 -24.64
N GLY A 327 -10.50 16.90 -25.70
CA GLY A 327 -10.56 15.44 -25.74
C GLY A 327 -10.08 14.91 -27.09
N PRO A 328 -10.04 13.58 -27.28
CA PRO A 328 -9.62 12.98 -28.55
C PRO A 328 -10.37 13.55 -29.76
N ILE A 329 -9.61 13.93 -30.79
CA ILE A 329 -10.17 14.49 -32.02
C ILE A 329 -10.98 13.40 -32.72
N LYS A 330 -12.26 13.69 -32.96
CA LYS A 330 -13.24 12.72 -33.50
C LYS A 330 -12.79 12.12 -34.84
N ASP A 331 -12.16 12.91 -35.71
CA ASP A 331 -11.66 12.48 -37.01
C ASP A 331 -10.49 11.47 -36.91
N LEU A 332 -9.88 11.31 -35.73
CA LEU A 332 -8.78 10.37 -35.47
C LEU A 332 -9.23 9.06 -34.85
N ILE A 333 -10.52 8.93 -34.49
CA ILE A 333 -11.10 7.75 -33.87
C ILE A 333 -11.65 6.83 -34.95
N SER A 334 -11.26 5.56 -34.92
CA SER A 334 -11.76 4.51 -35.82
C SER A 334 -11.85 3.16 -35.09
N GLU A 335 -12.26 2.08 -35.76
CA GLU A 335 -12.21 0.73 -35.18
C GLU A 335 -10.76 0.31 -34.87
N GLU A 336 -9.80 0.73 -35.70
CA GLU A 336 -8.37 0.46 -35.53
C GLU A 336 -7.69 1.40 -34.53
N ASN A 337 -8.28 2.57 -34.25
CA ASN A 337 -7.82 3.53 -33.25
C ASN A 337 -9.00 3.95 -32.33
N PRO A 338 -9.44 3.08 -31.41
CA PRO A 338 -10.62 3.33 -30.58
C PRO A 338 -10.38 4.47 -29.59
N LEU A 339 -11.45 5.08 -29.08
CA LEU A 339 -11.39 6.23 -28.16
C LEU A 339 -10.67 5.86 -26.85
N LEU A 340 -9.43 6.33 -26.66
CA LEU A 340 -8.57 5.96 -25.53
C LEU A 340 -8.70 6.88 -24.31
N TYR A 341 -9.18 8.11 -24.49
CA TYR A 341 -9.16 9.12 -23.43
C TYR A 341 -10.50 9.83 -23.22
N LYS A 342 -10.73 10.23 -21.97
CA LYS A 342 -11.85 11.06 -21.51
C LYS A 342 -11.62 12.52 -21.89
N GLU A 343 -12.71 13.27 -21.98
CA GLU A 343 -12.67 14.72 -22.13
C GLU A 343 -12.24 15.41 -20.83
N PHE A 344 -11.60 16.58 -20.93
CA PHE A 344 -11.04 17.34 -19.80
C PHE A 344 -11.10 18.85 -20.02
N THR A 345 -11.12 19.63 -18.94
CA THR A 345 -10.79 21.07 -19.00
C THR A 345 -9.32 21.26 -18.61
N VAL A 346 -8.67 22.30 -19.15
CA VAL A 346 -7.26 22.58 -18.83
C VAL A 346 -7.08 22.86 -17.34
N THR A 347 -8.05 23.51 -16.69
CA THR A 347 -8.02 23.78 -15.24
C THR A 347 -8.07 22.48 -14.44
N ASP A 348 -8.98 21.56 -14.77
CA ASP A 348 -9.08 20.26 -14.07
C ASP A 348 -7.83 19.41 -14.33
N TYR A 349 -7.31 19.43 -15.55
CA TYR A 349 -6.11 18.71 -15.93
C TYR A 349 -4.89 19.21 -15.15
N ILE A 350 -4.70 20.53 -15.04
CA ILE A 350 -3.59 21.10 -14.26
C ILE A 350 -3.78 20.86 -12.76
N ALA A 351 -5.00 20.98 -12.22
CA ALA A 351 -5.24 20.68 -10.81
C ALA A 351 -4.91 19.22 -10.46
N LYS A 352 -5.28 18.26 -11.32
CA LYS A 352 -4.92 16.85 -11.19
C LYS A 352 -3.41 16.61 -11.39
N PHE A 353 -2.79 17.28 -12.37
CA PHE A 353 -1.35 17.22 -12.60
C PHE A 353 -0.54 17.75 -11.42
N MET A 354 -1.03 18.80 -10.73
CA MET A 354 -0.35 19.42 -9.59
C MET A 354 -0.63 18.72 -8.25
N SER A 355 -1.67 17.89 -8.16
CA SER A 355 -2.03 17.13 -6.95
C SER A 355 -1.51 15.69 -6.95
N ARG A 356 -0.90 15.23 -8.06
CA ARG A 356 -0.37 13.86 -8.19
C ARG A 356 0.95 13.68 -7.43
N PRO A 357 1.25 12.45 -6.95
CA PRO A 357 2.60 12.09 -6.51
C PRO A 357 3.63 12.27 -7.65
N LEU A 358 4.83 12.75 -7.31
CA LEU A 358 5.88 12.96 -8.32
C LEU A 358 6.33 11.62 -8.95
N GLY A 359 6.35 11.55 -10.28
CA GLY A 359 6.79 10.39 -11.06
C GLY A 359 5.69 9.60 -11.76
N THR A 360 4.41 9.82 -11.43
CA THR A 360 3.26 9.19 -12.10
C THR A 360 2.78 10.01 -13.30
N CYS A 361 2.57 9.38 -14.47
CA CYS A 361 2.05 10.02 -15.67
C CYS A 361 0.58 10.48 -15.46
N ALA A 362 0.21 11.70 -15.84
CA ALA A 362 -1.17 12.17 -15.63
C ALA A 362 -2.12 11.64 -16.71
N LEU A 363 -1.59 11.07 -17.81
CA LEU A 363 -2.35 10.44 -18.88
C LEU A 363 -3.27 9.31 -18.39
N ASP A 364 -2.86 8.52 -17.40
CA ASP A 364 -3.64 7.36 -16.92
C ASP A 364 -4.95 7.77 -16.24
N LEU A 365 -4.99 8.94 -15.59
CA LEU A 365 -6.20 9.52 -14.99
C LEU A 365 -7.28 9.86 -16.03
N PHE A 366 -6.87 10.04 -17.29
CA PHE A 366 -7.75 10.37 -18.40
C PHE A 366 -7.98 9.18 -19.35
N ARG A 367 -7.35 8.01 -19.14
CA ARG A 367 -7.53 6.85 -20.01
C ARG A 367 -8.88 6.16 -19.78
N LEU A 368 -9.47 5.64 -20.85
CA LEU A 368 -10.69 4.83 -20.83
C LEU A 368 -10.31 3.34 -20.77
N LEU A 369 -10.96 2.56 -19.90
CA LEU A 369 -10.86 1.11 -19.96
C LEU A 369 -11.59 0.61 -21.23
N ILE A 370 -10.84 0.22 -22.26
CA ILE A 370 -11.41 -0.39 -23.47
C ILE A 370 -11.22 -1.90 -23.42
N CYS A 371 -12.32 -2.63 -23.34
CA CYS A 371 -12.39 -4.04 -23.71
C CYS A 371 -12.65 -4.17 -25.22
N THR A 372 -11.60 -4.31 -26.04
CA THR A 372 -11.76 -4.77 -27.42
C THR A 372 -10.71 -5.82 -27.79
N LEU A 373 -11.19 -7.05 -28.01
CA LEU A 373 -10.50 -8.12 -28.72
C LEU A 373 -10.49 -7.80 -30.22
N SER A 374 -9.33 -7.78 -30.86
CA SER A 374 -9.22 -7.94 -32.32
C SER A 374 -7.98 -8.76 -32.69
N VAL A 375 -8.24 -9.86 -33.39
CA VAL A 375 -7.35 -10.96 -33.73
C VAL A 375 -6.74 -10.71 -35.11
N SER A 376 -5.67 -9.90 -35.21
CA SER A 376 -5.04 -9.67 -36.54
C SER A 376 -3.51 -9.49 -36.58
N ASN A 377 -2.82 -9.06 -35.51
CA ASN A 377 -1.42 -8.63 -35.64
C ASN A 377 -0.35 -9.56 -35.03
N VAL A 378 -0.71 -10.75 -34.57
CA VAL A 378 0.21 -11.68 -33.88
C VAL A 378 1.23 -12.35 -34.84
N ARG A 379 1.05 -12.26 -36.16
CA ARG A 379 1.81 -13.12 -37.10
C ARG A 379 3.13 -12.55 -37.64
N LEU A 380 3.46 -11.28 -37.40
CA LEU A 380 4.68 -10.64 -37.93
C LEU A 380 5.80 -10.46 -36.90
N PHE A 381 5.50 -10.57 -35.60
CA PHE A 381 6.47 -10.33 -34.53
C PHE A 381 7.35 -11.56 -34.19
N PHE A 382 6.90 -12.77 -34.56
CA PHE A 382 7.56 -14.02 -34.15
C PHE A 382 8.89 -14.34 -34.88
N ASN A 383 9.17 -13.74 -36.04
CA ASN A 383 10.33 -14.15 -36.85
C ASN A 383 11.66 -13.46 -36.50
N HIS A 384 11.69 -12.50 -35.56
CA HIS A 384 12.93 -11.75 -35.24
C HIS A 384 13.53 -12.07 -33.86
N MET A 385 12.77 -12.72 -32.96
CA MET A 385 13.19 -13.02 -31.59
C MET A 385 14.08 -14.27 -31.46
N ASP A 386 14.02 -15.21 -32.40
CA ASP A 386 14.77 -16.48 -32.32
C ASP A 386 16.30 -16.31 -32.41
N LYS A 387 16.79 -15.18 -32.93
CA LYS A 387 18.24 -14.93 -33.06
C LYS A 387 18.90 -14.32 -31.81
N VAL A 388 18.14 -13.67 -30.95
CA VAL A 388 18.69 -12.97 -29.76
C VAL A 388 18.68 -13.89 -28.53
N ILE A 389 17.74 -14.83 -28.47
CA ILE A 389 17.55 -15.74 -27.32
C ILE A 389 18.71 -16.74 -27.16
N SER A 390 19.48 -17.03 -28.22
CA SER A 390 20.60 -17.97 -28.15
C SER A 390 21.85 -17.43 -27.43
N GLN A 391 22.05 -16.11 -27.35
CA GLN A 391 23.30 -15.54 -26.80
C GLN A 391 23.25 -15.13 -25.31
N ILE A 392 22.05 -14.98 -24.72
CA ILE A 392 21.89 -14.50 -23.34
C ILE A 392 21.99 -15.63 -22.29
N CYS A 393 21.88 -16.90 -22.70
CA CYS A 393 21.78 -18.04 -21.78
C CYS A 393 23.09 -18.47 -21.06
N SER A 394 24.16 -17.65 -20.99
CA SER A 394 25.42 -18.06 -20.36
C SER A 394 25.92 -17.23 -19.16
N LEU A 395 25.23 -16.16 -18.73
CA LEU A 395 25.75 -15.29 -17.65
C LEU A 395 24.91 -15.17 -16.36
N ASN A 396 23.67 -15.67 -16.28
CA ASN A 396 22.79 -15.33 -15.15
C ASN A 396 22.82 -16.25 -13.92
N PHE A 397 23.60 -17.33 -13.91
CA PHE A 397 23.63 -18.23 -12.75
C PHE A 397 24.43 -17.70 -11.54
N LYS A 398 25.27 -16.65 -11.72
CA LYS A 398 26.13 -16.11 -10.65
C LYS A 398 25.53 -14.96 -9.84
N LEU A 399 24.51 -14.27 -10.36
CA LEU A 399 23.91 -13.10 -9.69
C LEU A 399 22.81 -13.49 -8.68
N ILE A 400 22.12 -14.62 -8.91
CA ILE A 400 21.05 -15.11 -8.01
C ILE A 400 21.63 -15.51 -6.63
N LYS A 401 22.88 -16.01 -6.58
CA LYS A 401 23.52 -16.42 -5.32
C LYS A 401 23.93 -15.27 -4.39
N LYS A 402 24.02 -14.03 -4.91
CA LYS A 402 24.54 -12.87 -4.15
C LYS A 402 23.45 -12.02 -3.51
N ARG A 403 22.18 -12.17 -3.93
CA ARG A 403 21.04 -11.40 -3.39
C ARG A 403 20.44 -12.00 -2.12
N TYR A 404 21.00 -13.11 -1.66
CA TYR A 404 20.29 -14.07 -0.82
C TYR A 404 21.16 -14.74 0.24
N SER A 405 22.34 -14.16 0.49
CA SER A 405 23.19 -14.50 1.62
C SER A 405 23.70 -13.23 2.30
N ARG A 406 22.84 -12.65 3.13
CA ARG A 406 23.23 -11.88 4.33
C ARG A 406 21.97 -11.58 5.14
N VAL A 407 21.69 -12.49 6.07
CA VAL A 407 20.89 -12.24 7.27
C VAL A 407 21.76 -11.39 8.18
N ASP A 408 21.35 -10.15 8.42
CA ASP A 408 21.30 -9.49 9.72
C ASP A 408 20.88 -8.02 9.54
N LEU A 409 20.01 -7.56 10.43
CA LEU A 409 19.37 -6.24 10.57
C LEU A 409 17.96 -6.13 9.94
N ALA A 410 16.97 -6.53 10.74
CA ALA A 410 15.56 -6.26 10.58
C ALA A 410 15.16 -4.96 11.30
N GLU A 411 14.01 -4.43 10.88
CA GLU A 411 13.19 -3.39 11.52
C GLU A 411 13.58 -1.93 11.29
N GLU A 412 13.39 -1.42 10.07
CA GLU A 412 13.03 0.02 9.89
C GLU A 412 12.28 0.35 8.58
N SER A 413 12.08 -0.59 7.65
CA SER A 413 11.59 -0.27 6.29
C SER A 413 10.17 -0.75 5.94
N LYS A 414 9.31 -1.14 6.88
CA LYS A 414 8.00 -1.73 6.52
C LYS A 414 6.89 -0.73 6.14
N ALA A 415 7.02 0.56 6.44
CA ALA A 415 5.92 1.52 6.27
C ALA A 415 5.92 2.33 4.95
N GLU A 416 6.99 2.32 4.15
CA GLU A 416 7.09 3.08 2.89
C GLU A 416 6.79 2.23 1.63
N LEU A 417 6.43 0.95 1.80
CA LEU A 417 6.32 -0.05 0.72
C LEU A 417 4.87 -0.42 0.32
N GLU A 418 3.84 0.30 0.77
CA GLU A 418 2.43 -0.14 0.59
C GLU A 418 1.61 0.55 -0.52
N MET A 419 2.13 1.54 -1.27
CA MET A 419 1.30 2.28 -2.25
C MET A 419 1.64 2.06 -3.75
N ASP A 420 2.58 1.18 -4.08
CA ASP A 420 3.07 0.95 -5.47
C ASP A 420 3.25 -0.56 -5.76
N TYR A 421 2.25 -1.35 -5.39
CA TYR A 421 2.30 -2.80 -5.53
C TYR A 421 1.30 -3.26 -6.59
N ASP A 422 1.79 -3.61 -7.78
CA ASP A 422 1.04 -4.39 -8.76
C ASP A 422 1.38 -5.89 -8.59
N PRO A 423 0.41 -6.73 -8.18
CA PRO A 423 0.56 -8.18 -8.13
C PRO A 423 1.09 -8.79 -9.44
N LEU A 424 0.80 -8.17 -10.60
CA LEU A 424 1.22 -8.66 -11.92
C LEU A 424 2.73 -8.58 -12.14
N ASP A 425 3.40 -7.57 -11.58
CA ASP A 425 4.85 -7.45 -11.66
C ASP A 425 5.56 -8.54 -10.85
N GLU A 426 5.02 -8.84 -9.67
CA GLU A 426 5.53 -9.92 -8.82
C GLU A 426 5.28 -11.30 -9.47
N VAL A 427 4.09 -11.52 -10.05
CA VAL A 427 3.79 -12.72 -10.86
C VAL A 427 4.78 -12.85 -12.02
N LYS A 428 4.97 -11.78 -12.79
CA LYS A 428 5.86 -11.78 -13.96
C LYS A 428 7.31 -12.04 -13.54
N ALA A 429 7.79 -11.40 -12.48
CA ALA A 429 9.14 -11.60 -11.97
C ALA A 429 9.40 -13.06 -11.58
N ILE A 430 8.44 -13.74 -10.96
CA ILE A 430 8.56 -15.15 -10.58
C ILE A 430 8.43 -16.06 -11.82
N ASP A 431 7.43 -15.83 -12.68
CA ASP A 431 7.17 -16.61 -13.91
C ASP A 431 8.35 -16.54 -14.90
N ASP A 432 8.97 -15.36 -15.05
CA ASP A 432 10.14 -15.14 -15.92
C ASP A 432 11.35 -15.99 -15.51
N THR A 433 11.49 -16.32 -14.20
CA THR A 433 12.57 -17.21 -13.75
C THR A 433 12.37 -18.66 -14.19
N LYS A 434 11.12 -19.09 -14.38
CA LYS A 434 10.72 -20.50 -14.56
C LYS A 434 11.25 -21.44 -13.47
N ALA A 435 11.67 -20.88 -12.33
CA ALA A 435 12.29 -21.62 -11.24
C ALA A 435 11.27 -22.17 -10.23
N GLY A 436 10.06 -21.60 -10.28
CA GLY A 436 8.95 -21.88 -9.39
C GLY A 436 9.17 -21.43 -7.95
N ILE A 437 8.25 -21.84 -7.07
CA ILE A 437 8.27 -21.48 -5.64
C ILE A 437 9.51 -22.07 -4.96
N LYS A 438 9.97 -23.26 -5.40
CA LYS A 438 11.24 -23.80 -4.91
C LYS A 438 12.41 -22.86 -5.19
N GLY A 439 12.46 -22.22 -6.36
CA GLY A 439 13.49 -21.23 -6.70
C GLY A 439 13.50 -20.04 -5.73
N LEU A 440 12.32 -19.61 -5.26
CA LEU A 440 12.19 -18.58 -4.23
C LEU A 440 12.71 -19.07 -2.87
N VAL A 441 12.45 -20.32 -2.49
CA VAL A 441 12.96 -20.88 -1.22
C VAL A 441 14.45 -21.16 -1.25
N ASP A 442 14.99 -21.65 -2.37
CA ASP A 442 16.44 -21.88 -2.56
C ASP A 442 17.23 -20.57 -2.53
N SER A 443 16.52 -19.46 -2.78
CA SER A 443 17.03 -18.13 -2.59
C SER A 443 17.15 -17.75 -1.09
N GLY A 444 16.61 -18.49 -0.12
CA GLY A 444 16.76 -18.12 1.30
C GLY A 444 15.91 -16.91 1.69
N MET A 445 14.76 -16.77 1.03
CA MET A 445 13.71 -15.83 1.35
C MET A 445 13.15 -16.05 2.77
N VAL A 446 12.98 -14.97 3.53
CA VAL A 446 12.46 -14.97 4.90
C VAL A 446 11.02 -14.44 5.03
N GLU A 447 10.52 -13.74 4.02
CA GLU A 447 9.14 -13.25 3.94
C GLU A 447 8.52 -13.69 2.61
N ILE A 448 7.26 -14.11 2.62
CA ILE A 448 6.60 -14.55 1.38
C ILE A 448 6.14 -13.36 0.53
N PRO A 449 6.22 -13.45 -0.81
CA PRO A 449 5.68 -12.46 -1.73
C PRO A 449 4.19 -12.21 -1.48
N ARG A 450 3.74 -10.97 -1.70
CA ARG A 450 2.36 -10.53 -1.37
C ARG A 450 1.31 -11.29 -2.18
N ILE A 451 1.64 -11.74 -3.39
CA ILE A 451 0.72 -12.55 -4.22
C ILE A 451 0.28 -13.87 -3.57
N PHE A 452 1.03 -14.37 -2.58
CA PHE A 452 0.69 -15.59 -1.84
C PHE A 452 -0.08 -15.31 -0.54
N ILE A 453 -0.16 -14.04 -0.11
CA ILE A 453 -0.83 -13.65 1.13
C ILE A 453 -2.34 -13.64 0.91
N ARG A 454 -3.07 -14.35 1.78
CA ARG A 454 -4.53 -14.43 1.72
C ARG A 454 -5.21 -13.12 2.14
N PRO A 455 -6.42 -12.83 1.62
CA PRO A 455 -7.17 -11.65 2.02
C PRO A 455 -7.52 -11.67 3.52
N PRO A 456 -7.66 -10.49 4.16
CA PRO A 456 -7.95 -10.40 5.60
C PRO A 456 -9.25 -11.11 6.03
N HIS A 457 -10.29 -11.13 5.19
CA HIS A 457 -11.53 -11.84 5.52
C HIS A 457 -11.34 -13.36 5.57
N GLU A 458 -10.53 -13.95 4.69
CA GLU A 458 -10.21 -15.39 4.73
C GLU A 458 -9.40 -15.76 5.98
N LEU A 459 -8.49 -14.85 6.41
CA LEU A 459 -7.72 -15.01 7.65
C LEU A 459 -8.60 -14.88 8.89
N ALA A 460 -9.63 -14.02 8.83
CA ALA A 460 -10.61 -13.83 9.91
C ALA A 460 -11.62 -14.98 10.03
N GLU A 461 -12.05 -15.58 8.92
CA GLU A 461 -12.86 -16.81 8.95
C GLU A 461 -12.11 -17.93 9.70
N GLU A 462 -10.80 -18.05 9.51
CA GLU A 462 -9.99 -19.04 10.23
C GLU A 462 -9.91 -18.79 11.73
N LEU A 463 -9.86 -17.52 12.15
CA LEU A 463 -9.90 -17.11 13.56
C LEU A 463 -11.20 -17.56 14.27
N ASN A 464 -12.29 -17.69 13.53
CA ASN A 464 -13.61 -18.08 14.03
C ASN A 464 -13.85 -19.60 14.02
N MET A 465 -12.98 -20.40 13.41
CA MET A 465 -13.16 -21.85 13.29
C MET A 465 -12.43 -22.63 14.39
N CYS A 466 -13.17 -23.38 15.20
CA CYS A 466 -12.58 -24.35 16.13
C CYS A 466 -11.83 -25.44 15.35
N LYS A 467 -10.60 -25.76 15.78
CA LYS A 467 -9.89 -26.95 15.28
C LYS A 467 -10.67 -28.20 15.67
N SER A 468 -11.01 -29.01 14.67
CA SER A 468 -11.80 -30.22 14.89
C SER A 468 -10.98 -31.30 15.61
N THR A 469 -11.64 -32.11 16.43
CA THR A 469 -11.12 -33.39 16.93
C THR A 469 -11.53 -34.57 16.05
N LEU A 470 -12.23 -34.33 14.94
CA LEU A 470 -12.74 -35.36 14.05
C LEU A 470 -11.59 -36.02 13.28
N GLN A 471 -11.66 -37.35 13.13
CA GLN A 471 -10.67 -38.16 12.41
C GLN A 471 -11.27 -38.72 11.12
N VAL A 472 -10.52 -38.55 10.03
CA VAL A 472 -10.90 -39.03 8.70
C VAL A 472 -10.91 -40.56 8.70
N PRO A 473 -11.95 -41.21 8.14
CA PRO A 473 -12.09 -42.66 8.15
C PRO A 473 -10.88 -43.37 7.52
N VAL A 474 -10.52 -44.53 8.07
CA VAL A 474 -9.46 -45.41 7.53
C VAL A 474 -10.09 -46.73 7.14
N VAL A 475 -9.88 -47.16 5.90
CA VAL A 475 -10.40 -48.40 5.33
C VAL A 475 -9.23 -49.36 5.05
N ASP A 476 -9.34 -50.58 5.55
CA ASP A 476 -8.33 -51.64 5.39
C ASP A 476 -8.75 -52.66 4.32
N LEU A 477 -7.99 -52.75 3.23
CA LEU A 477 -8.30 -53.66 2.11
C LEU A 477 -7.75 -55.09 2.26
N SER A 478 -7.08 -55.43 3.36
CA SER A 478 -6.48 -56.76 3.56
C SER A 478 -7.48 -57.93 3.48
N GLY A 479 -8.76 -57.67 3.77
CA GLY A 479 -9.84 -58.67 3.77
C GLY A 479 -10.65 -58.79 2.48
N ILE A 480 -10.32 -58.04 1.41
CA ILE A 480 -11.17 -57.90 0.22
C ILE A 480 -11.48 -59.22 -0.51
N GLN A 481 -10.62 -60.24 -0.36
CA GLN A 481 -10.80 -61.55 -1.00
C GLN A 481 -11.80 -62.46 -0.27
N PHE A 482 -12.20 -62.12 0.96
CA PHE A 482 -13.13 -62.92 1.78
C PHE A 482 -14.51 -62.27 1.76
N GLU A 483 -15.58 -63.06 1.63
CA GLU A 483 -16.96 -62.54 1.48
C GLU A 483 -17.38 -61.58 2.61
N ASP A 484 -17.17 -61.97 3.87
CA ASP A 484 -17.48 -61.11 5.03
C ASP A 484 -16.61 -59.85 5.08
N GLY A 485 -15.34 -59.97 4.71
CA GLY A 485 -14.40 -58.85 4.64
C GLY A 485 -14.77 -57.86 3.53
N HIS A 486 -15.13 -58.37 2.35
CA HIS A 486 -15.57 -57.60 1.20
C HIS A 486 -16.82 -56.78 1.54
N LYS A 487 -17.84 -57.41 2.14
CA LYS A 487 -19.05 -56.71 2.55
C LYS A 487 -18.78 -55.60 3.55
N LYS A 488 -17.95 -55.87 4.56
CA LYS A 488 -17.52 -54.87 5.55
C LYS A 488 -16.82 -53.68 4.89
N ILE A 489 -15.89 -53.93 3.96
CA ILE A 489 -15.19 -52.88 3.21
C ILE A 489 -16.17 -52.04 2.40
N VAL A 490 -17.16 -52.65 1.73
CA VAL A 490 -18.21 -51.93 0.98
C VAL A 490 -19.03 -51.03 1.91
N ASP A 491 -19.38 -51.50 3.11
CA ASP A 491 -20.13 -50.71 4.09
C ASP A 491 -19.29 -49.54 4.65
N GLU A 492 -18.00 -49.75 4.93
CA GLU A 492 -17.07 -48.70 5.38
C GLU A 492 -16.85 -47.63 4.30
N ILE A 493 -16.64 -48.04 3.04
CA ILE A 493 -16.50 -47.11 1.90
C ILE A 493 -17.81 -46.34 1.69
N ARG A 494 -18.97 -46.99 1.83
CA ARG A 494 -20.27 -46.31 1.74
C ARG A 494 -20.38 -45.23 2.80
N GLU A 495 -20.14 -45.56 4.06
CA GLU A 495 -20.25 -44.58 5.15
C GLU A 495 -19.27 -43.41 4.97
N ALA A 496 -18.03 -43.70 4.59
CA ALA A 496 -17.04 -42.66 4.34
C ALA A 496 -17.44 -41.78 3.14
N SER A 497 -17.93 -42.36 2.04
CA SER A 497 -18.27 -41.61 0.83
C SER A 497 -19.56 -40.77 0.99
N GLU A 498 -20.52 -41.24 1.79
CA GLU A 498 -21.77 -40.53 2.08
C GLU A 498 -21.61 -39.41 3.12
N LYS A 499 -20.74 -39.60 4.14
CA LYS A 499 -20.59 -38.61 5.23
C LYS A 499 -19.39 -37.68 5.07
N TRP A 500 -18.27 -38.23 4.59
CA TRP A 500 -16.99 -37.52 4.55
C TRP A 500 -16.55 -37.12 3.15
N GLY A 501 -16.96 -37.88 2.14
CA GLY A 501 -16.40 -37.76 0.79
C GLY A 501 -14.89 -38.06 0.72
N PHE A 502 -14.29 -38.50 1.81
CA PHE A 502 -12.85 -38.67 2.04
C PHE A 502 -12.61 -39.88 2.94
N PHE A 503 -11.57 -40.65 2.64
CA PHE A 503 -11.05 -41.69 3.52
C PHE A 503 -9.59 -42.03 3.20
N GLN A 504 -8.89 -42.62 4.16
CA GLN A 504 -7.56 -43.18 3.95
C GLN A 504 -7.66 -44.69 3.69
N LEU A 505 -6.79 -45.20 2.84
CA LEU A 505 -6.66 -46.62 2.51
C LEU A 505 -5.34 -47.16 3.01
N ILE A 506 -5.39 -48.32 3.66
CA ILE A 506 -4.23 -49.13 4.02
C ILE A 506 -4.36 -50.53 3.43
N ASN A 507 -3.24 -51.25 3.32
CA ASN A 507 -3.18 -52.60 2.76
C ASN A 507 -3.81 -52.72 1.36
N HIS A 508 -3.74 -51.65 0.56
CA HIS A 508 -4.35 -51.53 -0.77
C HIS A 508 -3.61 -52.29 -1.88
N GLY A 509 -2.54 -53.03 -1.55
CA GLY A 509 -1.83 -53.92 -2.48
C GLY A 509 -0.82 -53.25 -3.43
N ILE A 510 -0.56 -51.95 -3.31
CA ILE A 510 0.55 -51.30 -4.03
C ILE A 510 1.82 -51.47 -3.18
N PRO A 511 2.94 -51.98 -3.74
CA PRO A 511 4.17 -52.15 -2.97
C PRO A 511 4.71 -50.82 -2.42
N SER A 512 5.20 -50.81 -1.18
CA SER A 512 5.77 -49.61 -0.54
C SER A 512 6.92 -49.02 -1.37
N SER A 513 7.75 -49.86 -1.98
CA SER A 513 8.84 -49.44 -2.87
C SER A 513 8.36 -48.63 -4.09
N VAL A 514 7.14 -48.87 -4.58
CA VAL A 514 6.54 -48.11 -5.69
C VAL A 514 6.06 -46.74 -5.19
N LEU A 515 5.43 -46.68 -4.02
CA LEU A 515 4.99 -45.43 -3.41
C LEU A 515 6.19 -44.52 -3.08
N GLU A 516 7.20 -45.07 -2.41
CA GLU A 516 8.44 -44.38 -2.08
C GLU A 516 9.17 -43.93 -3.35
N GLY A 517 9.25 -44.79 -4.36
CA GLY A 517 9.82 -44.46 -5.66
C GLY A 517 9.10 -43.32 -6.37
N MET A 518 7.77 -43.21 -6.23
CA MET A 518 6.99 -42.12 -6.82
C MET A 518 7.22 -40.79 -6.08
N ILE A 519 7.25 -40.81 -4.74
CA ILE A 519 7.59 -39.63 -3.93
C ILE A 519 9.02 -39.16 -4.25
N ASP A 520 9.98 -40.08 -4.27
CA ASP A 520 11.38 -39.80 -4.58
C ASP A 520 11.57 -39.30 -6.02
N GLY A 521 10.90 -39.92 -7.00
CA GLY A 521 10.94 -39.45 -8.39
C GLY A 521 10.37 -38.05 -8.56
N THR A 522 9.26 -37.74 -7.87
CA THR A 522 8.67 -36.39 -7.86
C THR A 522 9.63 -35.37 -7.24
N ARG A 523 10.18 -35.70 -6.07
CA ARG A 523 11.18 -34.87 -5.39
C ARG A 523 12.37 -34.59 -6.30
N LYS A 524 12.95 -35.65 -6.88
CA LYS A 524 14.10 -35.56 -7.77
C LYS A 524 13.85 -34.69 -8.99
N PHE A 525 12.65 -34.72 -9.58
CA PHE A 525 12.27 -33.80 -10.66
C PHE A 525 12.31 -32.34 -10.21
N HIS A 526 11.62 -32.01 -9.11
CA HIS A 526 11.53 -30.64 -8.62
C HIS A 526 12.86 -30.08 -8.11
N GLU A 527 13.75 -30.97 -7.65
CA GLU A 527 15.12 -30.68 -7.21
C GLU A 527 16.15 -30.60 -8.36
N GLN A 528 15.76 -30.88 -9.61
CA GLN A 528 16.66 -30.64 -10.75
C GLN A 528 16.94 -29.14 -10.94
N ASP A 529 18.03 -28.88 -11.65
CA ASP A 529 18.38 -27.53 -12.10
C ASP A 529 17.23 -26.92 -12.93
N VAL A 530 17.02 -25.61 -12.77
CA VAL A 530 16.03 -24.83 -13.53
C VAL A 530 16.17 -25.03 -15.03
N GLU A 531 17.40 -25.15 -15.53
CA GLU A 531 17.67 -25.34 -16.95
C GLU A 531 17.06 -26.62 -17.52
N VAL A 532 16.86 -27.65 -16.70
CA VAL A 532 16.17 -28.89 -17.07
C VAL A 532 14.65 -28.72 -16.93
N LYS A 533 14.20 -28.16 -15.81
CA LYS A 533 12.76 -28.01 -15.53
C LYS A 533 12.07 -27.05 -16.49
N LYS A 534 12.77 -26.01 -16.99
CA LYS A 534 12.19 -25.00 -17.88
C LYS A 534 11.69 -25.56 -19.22
N GLU A 535 12.20 -26.71 -19.67
CA GLU A 535 11.72 -27.38 -20.89
C GLU A 535 10.27 -27.83 -20.75
N TYR A 536 9.88 -28.18 -19.53
CA TYR A 536 8.52 -28.57 -19.16
C TYR A 536 7.67 -27.38 -18.72
N TYR A 537 8.26 -26.20 -18.49
CA TYR A 537 7.51 -25.03 -18.03
C TYR A 537 6.49 -24.59 -19.06
N SER A 538 5.21 -24.64 -18.70
CA SER A 538 4.12 -24.24 -19.58
C SER A 538 2.85 -24.01 -18.79
N SER A 539 2.15 -22.93 -19.12
CA SER A 539 0.79 -22.68 -18.64
C SER A 539 -0.29 -23.22 -19.57
N ASP A 540 0.09 -23.81 -20.71
CA ASP A 540 -0.86 -24.35 -21.68
C ASP A 540 -1.48 -25.64 -21.13
N PRO A 541 -2.79 -25.65 -20.79
CA PRO A 541 -3.43 -26.82 -20.21
C PRO A 541 -3.54 -28.00 -21.19
N THR A 542 -3.35 -27.77 -22.49
CA THR A 542 -3.41 -28.81 -23.54
C THR A 542 -2.12 -29.62 -23.65
N ARG A 543 -1.01 -29.12 -23.08
CA ARG A 543 0.27 -29.82 -23.09
C ARG A 543 0.21 -31.03 -22.14
N GLY A 544 0.52 -32.21 -22.68
CA GLY A 544 0.40 -33.47 -21.95
C GLY A 544 1.34 -33.59 -20.75
N VAL A 545 2.56 -33.03 -20.85
CA VAL A 545 3.48 -32.89 -19.72
C VAL A 545 3.84 -31.42 -19.54
N ARG A 546 3.55 -30.86 -18.36
CA ARG A 546 3.87 -29.47 -18.04
C ARG A 546 4.23 -29.26 -16.57
N TYR A 547 5.09 -28.29 -16.33
CA TYR A 547 5.50 -27.81 -15.02
C TYR A 547 5.05 -26.36 -14.83
N GLU A 548 4.48 -26.03 -13.67
CA GLU A 548 4.03 -24.66 -13.35
C GLU A 548 3.93 -24.40 -11.84
N SER A 549 3.81 -23.12 -11.47
CA SER A 549 3.67 -22.64 -10.08
C SER A 549 2.32 -21.98 -9.79
N ASN A 550 1.32 -22.27 -10.62
CA ASN A 550 -0.08 -21.83 -10.44
C ASN A 550 -0.30 -20.30 -10.30
N LEU A 551 0.64 -19.48 -10.78
CA LEU A 551 0.61 -18.01 -10.64
C LEU A 551 -0.47 -17.33 -11.49
N LYS A 552 -0.89 -17.98 -12.59
CA LYS A 552 -1.91 -17.44 -13.52
C LYS A 552 -3.32 -17.40 -12.97
N VAL A 553 -3.61 -18.07 -11.85
CA VAL A 553 -4.93 -18.00 -11.21
C VAL A 553 -5.21 -16.60 -10.68
N LEU A 554 -4.16 -15.88 -10.28
CA LEU A 554 -4.24 -14.49 -9.85
C LEU A 554 -4.63 -13.56 -11.00
N THR A 555 -4.04 -13.76 -12.18
CA THR A 555 -4.25 -12.91 -13.37
C THR A 555 -5.52 -13.24 -14.16
N THR A 556 -6.04 -14.47 -14.04
CA THR A 556 -7.22 -14.93 -14.81
C THR A 556 -8.49 -15.06 -13.99
N LYS A 557 -8.40 -15.15 -12.66
CA LYS A 557 -9.56 -15.44 -11.78
C LYS A 557 -9.62 -14.58 -10.51
N GLY A 558 -8.66 -13.67 -10.30
CA GLY A 558 -8.58 -12.81 -9.11
C GLY A 558 -8.32 -13.55 -7.80
N ARG A 559 -7.88 -14.81 -7.82
CA ARG A 559 -7.62 -15.59 -6.58
C ARG A 559 -6.17 -15.48 -6.13
N THR A 560 -5.92 -15.57 -4.83
CA THR A 560 -4.56 -15.62 -4.26
C THR A 560 -3.75 -16.79 -4.82
N ALA A 561 -2.47 -16.55 -5.12
CA ALA A 561 -1.56 -17.60 -5.56
C ALA A 561 -1.29 -18.60 -4.42
N THR A 562 -1.08 -19.87 -4.76
CA THR A 562 -0.85 -20.95 -3.78
C THR A 562 0.62 -21.31 -3.69
N TRP A 563 1.11 -21.61 -2.49
CA TRP A 563 2.50 -21.97 -2.20
C TRP A 563 2.84 -23.41 -2.62
N LYS A 564 2.82 -23.68 -3.94
CA LYS A 564 3.19 -24.98 -4.52
C LYS A 564 3.72 -24.89 -5.94
N ASP A 565 4.57 -25.84 -6.28
CA ASP A 565 4.99 -26.18 -7.64
C ASP A 565 4.34 -27.49 -8.08
N SER A 566 4.00 -27.63 -9.36
CA SER A 566 3.27 -28.81 -9.87
C SER A 566 3.81 -29.29 -11.20
N LEU A 567 4.11 -30.60 -11.28
CA LEU A 567 4.33 -31.30 -12.55
C LEU A 567 3.05 -32.06 -12.91
N HIS A 568 2.40 -31.63 -13.98
CA HIS A 568 1.20 -32.26 -14.52
C HIS A 568 1.57 -33.23 -15.65
N ILE A 569 1.02 -34.43 -15.60
CA ILE A 569 1.22 -35.48 -16.60
C ILE A 569 -0.16 -36.05 -16.96
N SER A 570 -0.62 -35.78 -18.17
CA SER A 570 -1.98 -36.05 -18.64
C SER A 570 -2.05 -36.35 -20.14
N ALA A 571 -2.89 -37.31 -20.54
CA ALA A 571 -3.11 -37.66 -21.94
C ALA A 571 -4.47 -37.13 -22.49
N LEU A 572 -5.04 -36.10 -21.85
CA LEU A 572 -6.43 -35.65 -22.05
C LEU A 572 -6.79 -35.23 -23.49
N VAL A 573 -5.82 -34.84 -24.33
CA VAL A 573 -6.10 -34.32 -25.69
C VAL A 573 -5.76 -35.32 -26.79
N SER A 574 -4.66 -36.07 -26.67
CA SER A 574 -4.18 -37.01 -27.71
C SER A 574 -4.65 -38.45 -27.49
N GLY A 575 -5.19 -38.80 -26.32
CA GLY A 575 -5.56 -40.17 -25.94
C GLY A 575 -4.36 -41.12 -25.77
N TYR A 576 -3.16 -40.68 -26.12
CA TYR A 576 -1.92 -41.43 -26.06
C TYR A 576 -0.76 -40.47 -25.75
N MET A 577 0.06 -40.83 -24.75
CA MET A 577 1.25 -40.09 -24.34
C MET A 577 2.46 -41.00 -24.57
N GLU A 578 3.43 -40.53 -25.34
CA GLU A 578 4.68 -41.27 -25.52
C GLU A 578 5.47 -41.25 -24.20
N PRO A 579 5.98 -42.39 -23.71
CA PRO A 579 6.80 -42.46 -22.50
C PRO A 579 7.97 -41.47 -22.48
N GLU A 580 8.50 -41.14 -23.66
CA GLU A 580 9.61 -40.22 -23.88
C GLU A 580 9.29 -38.77 -23.49
N GLU A 581 8.02 -38.37 -23.49
CA GLU A 581 7.58 -37.04 -23.06
C GLU A 581 7.72 -36.81 -21.55
N ILE A 582 7.72 -37.90 -20.76
CA ILE A 582 7.85 -37.82 -19.30
C ILE A 582 9.34 -37.60 -18.94
N PRO A 583 9.65 -36.69 -17.98
CA PRO A 583 11.02 -36.40 -17.58
C PRO A 583 11.82 -37.67 -17.26
N PRO A 584 13.01 -37.87 -17.83
CA PRO A 584 13.79 -39.09 -17.67
C PRO A 584 14.04 -39.48 -16.20
N VAL A 585 14.18 -38.49 -15.32
CA VAL A 585 14.46 -38.67 -13.89
C VAL A 585 13.34 -39.39 -13.13
N CYS A 586 12.08 -39.20 -13.54
CA CYS A 586 10.91 -39.76 -12.87
C CYS A 586 10.10 -40.72 -13.77
N ARG A 587 10.47 -40.87 -15.04
CA ARG A 587 9.75 -41.69 -16.03
C ARG A 587 9.46 -43.11 -15.54
N ARG A 588 10.48 -43.81 -15.06
CA ARG A 588 10.34 -45.22 -14.63
C ARG A 588 9.36 -45.34 -13.45
N THR A 589 9.57 -44.53 -12.41
CA THR A 589 8.75 -44.59 -11.19
C THR A 589 7.32 -44.15 -11.47
N PHE A 590 7.13 -43.15 -12.34
CA PHE A 590 5.82 -42.73 -12.82
C PHE A 590 5.07 -43.86 -13.54
N LEU A 591 5.70 -44.52 -14.52
CA LEU A 591 5.05 -45.57 -15.30
C LEU A 591 4.68 -46.79 -14.42
N GLU A 592 5.57 -47.14 -13.48
CA GLU A 592 5.33 -48.20 -12.52
C GLU A 592 4.16 -47.85 -11.58
N TYR A 593 4.19 -46.66 -10.98
CA TYR A 593 3.12 -46.18 -10.11
C TYR A 593 1.78 -46.05 -10.85
N LYS A 594 1.78 -45.49 -12.06
CA LYS A 594 0.60 -45.38 -12.94
C LYS A 594 -0.08 -46.75 -13.12
N ASN A 595 0.69 -47.79 -13.44
CA ASN A 595 0.14 -49.13 -13.64
C ASN A 595 -0.52 -49.70 -12.38
N HIS A 596 0.07 -49.44 -11.21
CA HIS A 596 -0.49 -49.89 -9.93
C HIS A 596 -1.73 -49.09 -9.51
N VAL A 597 -1.69 -47.76 -9.62
CA VAL A 597 -2.81 -46.90 -9.21
C VAL A 597 -4.01 -47.04 -10.13
N THR A 598 -3.81 -47.31 -11.43
CA THR A 598 -4.92 -47.64 -12.34
C THR A 598 -5.66 -48.91 -11.91
N LYS A 599 -4.92 -49.96 -11.53
CA LYS A 599 -5.53 -51.21 -11.02
C LYS A 599 -6.25 -50.99 -9.70
N LEU A 600 -5.70 -50.15 -8.82
CA LEU A 600 -6.38 -49.79 -7.57
C LEU A 600 -7.66 -48.97 -7.84
N GLY A 601 -7.61 -48.02 -8.77
CA GLY A 601 -8.79 -47.26 -9.19
C GLY A 601 -9.92 -48.16 -9.71
N ASP A 602 -9.57 -49.17 -10.52
CA ASP A 602 -10.52 -50.20 -10.97
C ASP A 602 -11.22 -50.92 -9.80
N ILE A 603 -10.45 -51.31 -8.78
CA ILE A 603 -10.97 -51.97 -7.57
C ILE A 603 -11.90 -51.02 -6.81
N LEU A 604 -11.48 -49.77 -6.59
CA LEU A 604 -12.25 -48.77 -5.84
C LEU A 604 -13.55 -48.38 -6.54
N LEU A 605 -13.53 -48.21 -7.86
CA LEU A 605 -14.76 -47.97 -8.63
C LEU A 605 -15.74 -49.15 -8.53
N GLY A 606 -15.24 -50.37 -8.38
CA GLY A 606 -16.10 -51.54 -8.13
C GLY A 606 -16.76 -51.50 -6.76
N LEU A 607 -15.98 -51.27 -5.71
CA LEU A 607 -16.48 -51.13 -4.34
C LEU A 607 -17.45 -49.95 -4.20
N LEU A 608 -17.18 -48.82 -4.87
CA LEU A 608 -18.06 -47.66 -4.90
C LEU A 608 -19.38 -47.95 -5.64
N SER A 609 -19.35 -48.76 -6.71
CA SER A 609 -20.57 -49.21 -7.39
C SER A 609 -21.46 -50.03 -6.45
N GLU A 610 -20.87 -50.96 -5.69
CA GLU A 610 -21.60 -51.76 -4.70
C GLU A 610 -22.08 -50.93 -3.50
N ALA A 611 -21.29 -49.95 -3.06
CA ALA A 611 -21.68 -48.98 -2.04
C ALA A 611 -22.89 -48.13 -2.50
N LEU A 612 -23.05 -47.88 -3.79
CA LEU A 612 -24.27 -47.26 -4.34
C LEU A 612 -25.46 -48.23 -4.39
N GLY A 613 -25.23 -49.54 -4.28
CA GLY A 613 -26.23 -50.60 -4.44
C GLY A 613 -26.34 -51.13 -5.87
N LEU A 614 -25.30 -50.91 -6.69
CA LEU A 614 -25.24 -51.29 -8.10
C LEU A 614 -24.36 -52.54 -8.28
N LYS A 615 -24.29 -53.04 -9.52
CA LYS A 615 -23.35 -54.12 -9.87
C LYS A 615 -21.89 -53.61 -9.77
N PRO A 616 -20.92 -54.47 -9.39
CA PRO A 616 -19.52 -54.05 -9.22
C PRO A 616 -18.87 -53.45 -10.47
N ASP A 617 -19.36 -53.73 -11.67
CA ASP A 617 -18.80 -53.20 -12.91
C ASP A 617 -19.47 -51.90 -13.38
N HIS A 618 -20.46 -51.36 -12.64
CA HIS A 618 -21.31 -50.27 -13.13
C HIS A 618 -20.53 -48.98 -13.44
N LEU A 619 -19.75 -48.44 -12.50
CA LEU A 619 -18.97 -47.22 -12.74
C LEU A 619 -17.88 -47.42 -13.80
N LYS A 620 -17.35 -48.63 -13.92
CA LYS A 620 -16.39 -48.99 -14.98
C LYS A 620 -17.07 -49.06 -16.36
N ALA A 621 -18.26 -49.64 -16.45
CA ALA A 621 -19.08 -49.61 -17.66
C ALA A 621 -19.52 -48.18 -18.02
N ALA A 622 -19.63 -47.30 -17.03
CA ALA A 622 -19.81 -45.87 -17.23
C ALA A 622 -18.53 -45.15 -17.71
N GLU A 623 -17.41 -45.85 -17.86
CA GLU A 623 -16.10 -45.32 -18.30
C GLU A 623 -15.47 -44.32 -17.31
N CYS A 624 -15.83 -44.40 -16.02
CA CYS A 624 -15.21 -43.59 -14.97
C CYS A 624 -13.72 -43.95 -14.74
N ASP A 625 -13.28 -45.14 -15.18
CA ASP A 625 -11.89 -45.61 -15.15
C ASP A 625 -11.04 -45.08 -16.32
N LYS A 626 -11.66 -44.46 -17.32
CA LYS A 626 -10.98 -43.89 -18.48
C LYS A 626 -10.49 -42.49 -18.16
N GLY A 627 -9.34 -42.11 -18.73
CA GLY A 627 -8.72 -40.82 -18.45
C GLY A 627 -8.08 -40.76 -17.06
N LEU A 628 -6.74 -40.74 -17.05
CA LEU A 628 -5.95 -40.59 -15.83
C LEU A 628 -5.00 -39.41 -16.00
N ALA A 629 -5.08 -38.44 -15.10
CA ALA A 629 -4.15 -37.33 -15.01
C ALA A 629 -3.44 -37.38 -13.66
N LEU A 630 -2.14 -37.06 -13.65
CA LEU A 630 -1.36 -36.94 -12.43
C LEU A 630 -0.94 -35.50 -12.22
N ALA A 631 -1.05 -35.02 -10.99
CA ALA A 631 -0.40 -33.80 -10.54
C ALA A 631 0.58 -34.14 -9.41
N CYS A 632 1.87 -33.95 -9.69
CA CYS A 632 2.96 -34.22 -8.77
C CYS A 632 3.36 -32.90 -8.11
N HIS A 633 2.79 -32.63 -6.94
CA HIS A 633 2.93 -31.40 -6.18
C HIS A 633 4.20 -31.41 -5.31
N TYR A 634 4.85 -30.27 -5.28
CA TYR A 634 5.99 -29.97 -4.44
C TYR A 634 5.69 -28.70 -3.65
N TYR A 635 5.66 -28.82 -2.33
CA TYR A 635 5.37 -27.74 -1.41
C TYR A 635 6.67 -27.40 -0.66
N PRO A 636 7.41 -26.37 -1.09
CA PRO A 636 8.60 -25.92 -0.38
C PRO A 636 8.26 -25.50 1.05
N ALA A 637 9.26 -25.55 1.95
CA ALA A 637 9.13 -24.96 3.28
C ALA A 637 8.74 -23.48 3.16
N CYS A 638 7.67 -23.07 3.84
CA CYS A 638 7.18 -21.70 3.82
C CYS A 638 7.66 -20.94 5.07
N PRO A 639 8.27 -19.75 4.94
CA PRO A 639 8.72 -18.99 6.10
C PRO A 639 7.54 -18.41 6.92
N GLN A 640 6.41 -18.11 6.27
CA GLN A 640 5.20 -17.54 6.87
C GLN A 640 3.94 -18.37 6.49
N PRO A 641 3.85 -19.64 6.92
CA PRO A 641 2.79 -20.54 6.47
C PRO A 641 1.38 -20.11 6.89
N GLU A 642 1.24 -19.28 7.92
CA GLU A 642 -0.03 -18.71 8.38
C GLU A 642 -0.65 -17.74 7.36
N LEU A 643 0.16 -17.13 6.50
CA LEU A 643 -0.31 -16.13 5.52
C LEU A 643 -0.77 -16.76 4.21
N THR A 644 -0.46 -18.02 3.94
CA THR A 644 -0.70 -18.66 2.63
C THR A 644 -1.19 -20.11 2.75
N LEU A 645 -1.61 -20.69 1.62
CA LEU A 645 -1.99 -22.09 1.51
C LEU A 645 -1.19 -22.76 0.40
N GLY A 646 -0.81 -24.02 0.59
CA GLY A 646 -0.30 -24.84 -0.50
C GLY A 646 -1.37 -25.12 -1.56
N SER A 647 -2.65 -25.17 -1.17
CA SER A 647 -3.80 -25.18 -2.10
C SER A 647 -5.02 -24.58 -1.41
N GLY A 648 -5.72 -23.68 -2.09
CA GLY A 648 -6.93 -23.03 -1.57
C GLY A 648 -8.12 -23.97 -1.39
N LYS A 649 -9.23 -23.44 -0.87
CA LYS A 649 -10.49 -24.17 -0.68
C LYS A 649 -11.07 -24.59 -2.04
N HIS A 650 -11.27 -25.89 -2.28
CA HIS A 650 -11.86 -26.40 -3.52
C HIS A 650 -12.47 -27.80 -3.35
N THR A 651 -13.28 -28.22 -4.32
CA THR A 651 -13.65 -29.62 -4.58
C THR A 651 -12.96 -30.10 -5.86
N ASP A 652 -12.81 -31.41 -6.05
CA ASP A 652 -12.14 -31.95 -7.25
C ASP A 652 -13.14 -32.16 -8.41
N PRO A 653 -12.88 -31.65 -9.63
CA PRO A 653 -13.78 -31.74 -10.78
C PRO A 653 -13.70 -33.10 -11.49
N VAL A 654 -13.58 -34.21 -10.76
CA VAL A 654 -13.27 -35.55 -11.30
C VAL A 654 -14.24 -36.59 -10.73
N PHE A 655 -14.13 -37.86 -11.13
CA PHE A 655 -14.90 -38.93 -10.48
C PHE A 655 -14.29 -39.35 -9.15
N LEU A 656 -12.99 -39.62 -9.18
CA LEU A 656 -12.25 -40.13 -8.05
C LEU A 656 -10.83 -39.56 -8.08
N THR A 657 -10.32 -39.19 -6.92
CA THR A 657 -8.91 -38.85 -6.75
C THR A 657 -8.27 -39.85 -5.79
N ILE A 658 -7.09 -40.33 -6.14
CA ILE A 658 -6.22 -41.12 -5.25
C ILE A 658 -4.95 -40.30 -5.01
N LEU A 659 -4.71 -39.94 -3.76
CA LEU A 659 -3.63 -39.06 -3.35
C LEU A 659 -2.59 -39.84 -2.54
N LEU A 660 -1.38 -39.91 -3.07
CA LEU A 660 -0.19 -40.31 -2.32
C LEU A 660 0.43 -39.06 -1.68
N GLN A 661 0.71 -39.11 -0.39
CA GLN A 661 1.34 -38.01 0.34
C GLN A 661 2.51 -38.51 1.19
N ASP A 662 3.47 -37.62 1.46
CA ASP A 662 4.54 -37.90 2.40
C ASP A 662 4.09 -37.81 3.87
N GLN A 663 5.04 -37.92 4.78
CA GLN A 663 4.80 -37.94 6.23
C GLN A 663 4.72 -36.54 6.88
N ILE A 664 4.80 -35.44 6.11
CA ILE A 664 4.72 -34.07 6.65
C ILE A 664 3.26 -33.64 6.84
N GLY A 665 2.34 -34.14 6.01
CA GLY A 665 0.91 -33.87 6.11
C GLY A 665 0.53 -32.41 5.82
N GLY A 666 -0.68 -32.02 6.24
CA GLY A 666 -1.24 -30.68 5.98
C GLY A 666 -2.31 -30.64 4.90
N LEU A 667 -2.88 -31.79 4.52
CA LEU A 667 -4.18 -31.83 3.87
C LEU A 667 -5.27 -31.64 4.93
N GLN A 668 -6.26 -30.80 4.65
CA GLN A 668 -7.42 -30.58 5.52
C GLN A 668 -8.71 -30.74 4.72
N VAL A 669 -9.72 -31.37 5.34
CA VAL A 669 -11.04 -31.59 4.76
C VAL A 669 -12.10 -30.91 5.62
N MET A 670 -13.11 -30.31 5.00
CA MET A 670 -14.24 -29.68 5.69
C MET A 670 -15.29 -30.73 6.03
N CYS A 671 -15.54 -30.99 7.31
CA CYS A 671 -16.61 -31.88 7.77
C CYS A 671 -17.37 -31.19 8.91
N ASP A 672 -18.71 -31.20 8.88
CA ASP A 672 -19.56 -30.55 9.88
C ASP A 672 -19.19 -29.07 10.17
N ASN A 673 -18.88 -28.31 9.11
CA ASN A 673 -18.39 -26.93 9.19
C ASN A 673 -17.10 -26.75 10.03
N GLN A 674 -16.29 -27.80 10.13
CA GLN A 674 -14.98 -27.77 10.78
C GLN A 674 -13.90 -28.33 9.85
N TRP A 675 -12.69 -27.79 9.96
CA TRP A 675 -11.52 -28.37 9.29
C TRP A 675 -10.99 -29.55 10.10
N ALA A 676 -10.93 -30.72 9.48
CA ALA A 676 -10.26 -31.91 10.01
C ALA A 676 -8.92 -32.12 9.29
N ASP A 677 -7.85 -32.30 10.06
CA ASP A 677 -6.53 -32.66 9.54
C ASP A 677 -6.54 -34.11 9.04
N VAL A 678 -6.01 -34.34 7.84
CA VAL A 678 -5.76 -35.69 7.32
C VAL A 678 -4.32 -36.07 7.68
N GLU A 679 -4.16 -36.70 8.83
CA GLU A 679 -2.85 -37.17 9.30
C GLU A 679 -2.32 -38.28 8.38
N PRO A 680 -1.10 -38.14 7.81
CA PRO A 680 -0.55 -39.16 6.92
C PRO A 680 -0.35 -40.49 7.64
N ILE A 681 -0.80 -41.57 7.00
CA ILE A 681 -0.47 -42.93 7.39
C ILE A 681 0.73 -43.39 6.56
N GLU A 682 1.70 -44.04 7.19
CA GLU A 682 2.85 -44.62 6.50
C GLU A 682 2.36 -45.61 5.42
N HIS A 683 2.77 -45.36 4.17
CA HIS A 683 2.32 -46.10 2.99
C HIS A 683 0.81 -46.07 2.74
N GLY A 684 0.04 -45.23 3.44
CA GLY A 684 -1.37 -45.02 3.19
C GLY A 684 -1.63 -44.15 1.95
N LEU A 685 -2.81 -44.30 1.38
CA LEU A 685 -3.31 -43.46 0.30
C LEU A 685 -4.58 -42.75 0.76
N VAL A 686 -4.78 -41.52 0.32
CA VAL A 686 -6.05 -40.80 0.56
C VAL A 686 -6.92 -40.92 -0.68
N VAL A 687 -8.20 -41.17 -0.48
CA VAL A 687 -9.20 -41.21 -1.54
C VAL A 687 -10.22 -40.13 -1.28
N ASN A 688 -10.56 -39.39 -2.33
CA ASN A 688 -11.65 -38.44 -2.28
C ASN A 688 -12.59 -38.58 -3.46
N ILE A 689 -13.87 -38.41 -3.16
CA ILE A 689 -14.96 -38.35 -4.12
C ILE A 689 -14.91 -36.98 -4.78
N GLY A 690 -14.96 -36.94 -6.11
CA GLY A 690 -15.03 -35.70 -6.87
C GLY A 690 -16.44 -35.37 -7.33
N ASP A 691 -16.60 -34.17 -7.87
CA ASP A 691 -17.88 -33.58 -8.27
C ASP A 691 -18.62 -34.45 -9.28
N LEU A 692 -17.91 -35.09 -10.22
CA LEU A 692 -18.54 -35.93 -11.25
C LEU A 692 -19.19 -37.17 -10.64
N LEU A 693 -18.59 -37.76 -9.60
CA LEU A 693 -19.17 -38.93 -8.95
C LEU A 693 -20.31 -38.57 -7.99
N GLN A 694 -20.25 -37.40 -7.34
CA GLN A 694 -21.40 -36.84 -6.62
C GLN A 694 -22.61 -36.69 -7.55
N ILE A 695 -22.41 -36.10 -8.73
CA ILE A 695 -23.47 -35.92 -9.74
C ILE A 695 -24.03 -37.28 -10.20
N LEU A 696 -23.18 -38.23 -10.57
CA LEU A 696 -23.62 -39.58 -10.97
C LEU A 696 -24.43 -40.27 -9.87
N SER A 697 -24.03 -40.08 -8.61
CA SER A 697 -24.68 -40.67 -7.45
C SER A 697 -25.99 -39.95 -7.04
N ASN A 698 -26.32 -38.84 -7.70
CA ASN A 698 -27.45 -37.96 -7.35
C ASN A 698 -27.38 -37.47 -5.88
N ASP A 699 -26.22 -36.91 -5.49
CA ASP A 699 -25.90 -36.45 -4.12
C ASP A 699 -25.85 -37.53 -3.03
N LYS A 700 -25.82 -38.81 -3.41
CA LYS A 700 -25.62 -39.88 -2.43
C LYS A 700 -24.20 -39.88 -1.88
N PHE A 701 -23.19 -39.74 -2.74
CA PHE A 701 -21.82 -39.46 -2.32
C PHE A 701 -21.53 -37.98 -2.37
N VAL A 702 -20.68 -37.50 -1.47
CA VAL A 702 -20.42 -36.07 -1.30
C VAL A 702 -19.01 -35.75 -1.77
N SER A 703 -18.88 -34.77 -2.65
CA SER A 703 -17.62 -34.11 -3.01
C SER A 703 -17.39 -32.97 -2.02
N VAL A 704 -16.30 -33.05 -1.26
CA VAL A 704 -16.10 -32.21 -0.08
C VAL A 704 -15.01 -31.17 -0.29
N ILE A 705 -15.26 -29.96 0.23
CA ILE A 705 -14.31 -28.86 0.22
C ILE A 705 -13.08 -29.27 1.03
N HIS A 706 -11.91 -29.18 0.40
CA HIS A 706 -10.64 -29.48 1.02
C HIS A 706 -9.59 -28.42 0.64
N ARG A 707 -8.49 -28.40 1.40
CA ARG A 707 -7.38 -27.46 1.21
C ARG A 707 -6.06 -28.07 1.65
N VAL A 708 -4.95 -27.40 1.29
CA VAL A 708 -3.62 -27.77 1.77
C VAL A 708 -2.98 -26.60 2.49
N VAL A 709 -2.68 -26.76 3.78
CA VAL A 709 -1.97 -25.74 4.58
C VAL A 709 -0.48 -25.73 4.24
N ALA A 710 0.12 -24.54 4.21
CA ALA A 710 1.56 -24.40 4.12
C ALA A 710 2.22 -24.82 5.44
N LYS A 711 3.49 -25.25 5.38
CA LYS A 711 4.25 -25.72 6.56
C LYS A 711 5.63 -25.04 6.60
N LYS A 712 6.14 -24.76 7.82
CA LYS A 712 7.53 -24.30 8.02
C LYS A 712 8.57 -25.36 7.70
N ILE A 713 8.17 -26.63 7.71
CA ILE A 713 9.03 -27.79 7.45
C ILE A 713 8.67 -28.33 6.07
N GLY A 714 9.68 -28.65 5.26
CA GLY A 714 9.52 -29.14 3.90
C GLY A 714 10.84 -29.62 3.30
N PRO A 715 10.83 -29.99 2.00
CA PRO A 715 9.68 -29.95 1.12
C PRO A 715 8.66 -31.05 1.44
N ARG A 716 7.37 -30.71 1.39
CA ARG A 716 6.29 -31.68 1.35
C ARG A 716 6.03 -32.11 -0.09
N ILE A 717 5.81 -33.40 -0.31
CA ILE A 717 5.48 -33.98 -1.62
C ILE A 717 4.09 -34.62 -1.58
N SER A 718 3.32 -34.43 -2.63
CA SER A 718 2.13 -35.24 -2.87
C SER A 718 1.93 -35.52 -4.36
N VAL A 719 1.26 -36.62 -4.67
CA VAL A 719 0.97 -37.06 -6.04
C VAL A 719 -0.51 -37.40 -6.10
N ALA A 720 -1.29 -36.50 -6.72
CA ALA A 720 -2.72 -36.68 -6.95
C ALA A 720 -2.95 -37.40 -8.28
N CYS A 721 -3.74 -38.47 -8.26
CA CYS A 721 -4.17 -39.24 -9.42
C CYS A 721 -5.66 -39.02 -9.66
N PHE A 722 -6.00 -38.34 -10.74
CA PHE A 722 -7.35 -37.91 -11.10
C PHE A 722 -7.97 -38.83 -12.15
N PHE A 723 -9.11 -39.43 -11.84
CA PHE A 723 -9.92 -40.23 -12.77
C PHE A 723 -11.03 -39.36 -13.37
N THR A 724 -10.91 -39.01 -14.65
CA THR A 724 -11.69 -37.91 -15.27
C THR A 724 -12.72 -38.34 -16.31
N GLY A 725 -12.73 -39.61 -16.74
CA GLY A 725 -13.55 -40.10 -17.85
C GLY A 725 -12.85 -40.05 -19.21
N GLY A 726 -13.37 -40.83 -20.17
CA GLY A 726 -12.88 -40.89 -21.56
C GLY A 726 -13.26 -39.65 -22.38
N SER A 727 -12.33 -39.17 -23.22
CA SER A 727 -12.47 -37.92 -23.98
C SER A 727 -12.92 -38.12 -25.44
N SER A 728 -13.01 -39.36 -25.93
CA SER A 728 -13.40 -39.63 -27.32
C SER A 728 -14.00 -41.04 -27.53
N PRO A 729 -15.20 -41.15 -28.12
CA PRO A 729 -16.11 -40.05 -28.48
C PRO A 729 -16.70 -39.35 -27.23
N PRO A 730 -17.18 -38.09 -27.34
CA PRO A 730 -17.79 -37.38 -26.22
C PRO A 730 -19.01 -38.14 -25.67
N LYS A 731 -19.06 -38.31 -24.34
CA LYS A 731 -20.12 -39.02 -23.63
C LYS A 731 -20.86 -38.08 -22.69
N MET A 732 -22.19 -38.19 -22.66
CA MET A 732 -23.02 -37.51 -21.69
C MET A 732 -23.00 -38.27 -20.36
N TYR A 733 -22.81 -37.55 -19.27
CA TYR A 733 -22.92 -38.05 -17.91
C TYR A 733 -24.08 -37.37 -17.21
N GLY A 734 -24.72 -38.06 -16.29
CA GLY A 734 -25.84 -37.55 -15.50
C GLY A 734 -26.24 -38.58 -14.44
N PRO A 735 -27.21 -38.27 -13.56
CA PRO A 735 -27.60 -39.16 -12.49
C PRO A 735 -27.87 -40.59 -12.96
N ILE A 736 -27.31 -41.59 -12.26
CA ILE A 736 -27.50 -43.01 -12.57
C ILE A 736 -28.98 -43.35 -12.42
N LYS A 737 -29.57 -43.94 -13.47
CA LYS A 737 -31.03 -44.15 -13.57
C LYS A 737 -31.58 -44.99 -12.42
N GLU A 738 -30.81 -45.98 -11.97
CA GLU A 738 -31.13 -46.87 -10.86
C GLU A 738 -31.16 -46.16 -9.49
N LEU A 739 -30.59 -44.95 -9.38
CA LEU A 739 -30.57 -44.15 -8.16
C LEU A 739 -31.67 -43.07 -8.12
N ILE A 740 -32.46 -42.96 -9.19
CA ILE A 740 -33.53 -41.98 -9.36
C ILE A 740 -34.88 -42.67 -9.16
N SER A 741 -35.80 -41.99 -8.49
CA SER A 741 -37.20 -42.42 -8.34
C SER A 741 -38.13 -41.20 -8.24
N GLU A 742 -39.45 -41.42 -8.18
CA GLU A 742 -40.39 -40.31 -7.88
C GLU A 742 -40.10 -39.63 -6.54
N GLU A 743 -39.59 -40.39 -5.56
CA GLU A 743 -39.21 -39.87 -4.23
C GLU A 743 -37.83 -39.19 -4.22
N LYS A 744 -36.97 -39.52 -5.19
CA LYS A 744 -35.63 -38.94 -5.38
C LYS A 744 -35.43 -38.56 -6.85
N PRO A 745 -36.01 -37.45 -7.31
CA PRO A 745 -35.88 -37.00 -8.69
C PRO A 745 -34.42 -36.67 -9.04
N PRO A 746 -34.07 -36.61 -10.34
CA PRO A 746 -32.73 -36.20 -10.75
C PRO A 746 -32.46 -34.76 -10.34
N LEU A 747 -31.38 -34.52 -9.61
CA LEU A 747 -30.94 -33.19 -9.20
C LEU A 747 -30.10 -32.49 -10.27
N TYR A 748 -29.55 -33.27 -11.20
CA TYR A 748 -28.62 -32.81 -12.22
C TYR A 748 -29.12 -33.18 -13.61
N GLU A 749 -28.87 -32.29 -14.57
CA GLU A 749 -29.08 -32.55 -16.00
C GLU A 749 -27.89 -33.33 -16.58
N ASP A 750 -28.13 -34.03 -17.69
CA ASP A 750 -27.05 -34.67 -18.44
C ASP A 750 -26.08 -33.61 -19.01
N PHE A 751 -24.78 -33.86 -18.92
CA PHE A 751 -23.73 -32.92 -19.32
C PHE A 751 -22.55 -33.61 -20.00
N LEU A 752 -21.78 -32.86 -20.79
CA LEU A 752 -20.46 -33.27 -21.27
C LEU A 752 -19.39 -32.90 -20.24
N VAL A 753 -18.47 -33.83 -19.95
CA VAL A 753 -17.33 -33.56 -19.06
C VAL A 753 -16.52 -32.36 -19.52
N ALA A 754 -16.31 -32.19 -20.84
CA ALA A 754 -15.62 -31.02 -21.39
C ALA A 754 -16.31 -29.70 -21.03
N ASP A 755 -17.65 -29.65 -21.08
CA ASP A 755 -18.43 -28.47 -20.73
C ASP A 755 -18.39 -28.21 -19.22
N TYR A 756 -18.43 -29.28 -18.41
CA TYR A 756 -18.27 -29.18 -16.97
C TYR A 756 -16.90 -28.60 -16.59
N PHE A 757 -15.82 -29.13 -17.17
CA PHE A 757 -14.46 -28.61 -16.95
C PHE A 757 -14.31 -27.17 -17.43
N ALA A 758 -14.87 -26.82 -18.59
CA ALA A 758 -14.86 -25.44 -19.08
C ALA A 758 -15.55 -24.49 -18.08
N LYS A 759 -16.73 -24.86 -17.57
CA LYS A 759 -17.45 -24.09 -16.54
C LYS A 759 -16.71 -24.04 -15.21
N TYR A 760 -16.16 -25.16 -14.75
CA TYR A 760 -15.37 -25.25 -13.51
C TYR A 760 -14.13 -24.35 -13.60
N LEU A 761 -13.45 -24.33 -14.75
CA LEU A 761 -12.29 -23.48 -14.98
C LEU A 761 -12.66 -22.01 -15.19
N SER A 762 -13.85 -21.67 -15.67
CA SER A 762 -14.25 -20.29 -15.96
C SER A 762 -14.90 -19.53 -14.78
N ARG A 763 -15.16 -20.17 -13.63
CA ARG A 763 -15.77 -19.52 -12.45
C ARG A 763 -14.87 -18.43 -11.84
N PRO A 764 -15.23 -17.13 -11.92
CA PRO A 764 -14.58 -16.05 -11.17
C PRO A 764 -14.93 -16.14 -9.68
N LEU A 765 -14.27 -15.34 -8.83
CA LEU A 765 -14.77 -14.99 -7.50
C LEU A 765 -16.09 -14.20 -7.65
N ASP A 766 -17.01 -14.32 -6.69
CA ASP A 766 -18.18 -13.43 -6.64
C ASP A 766 -17.70 -11.96 -6.62
N ASN A 767 -18.03 -11.25 -7.70
CA ASN A 767 -17.54 -9.90 -8.03
C ASN A 767 -18.10 -8.82 -7.09
N THR A 768 -17.55 -8.67 -5.89
CA THR A 768 -17.87 -7.52 -5.00
C THR A 768 -16.70 -6.62 -4.65
N GLU A 769 -15.46 -6.91 -5.07
CA GLU A 769 -14.29 -6.29 -4.40
C GLU A 769 -13.39 -5.34 -5.21
N MET A 770 -13.62 -5.10 -6.51
CA MET A 770 -12.63 -4.36 -7.34
C MET A 770 -12.84 -2.83 -7.50
N ASP A 771 -13.89 -2.25 -6.91
CA ASP A 771 -14.23 -0.80 -7.03
C ASP A 771 -14.28 -0.09 -5.65
N TYR A 772 -13.44 -0.49 -4.71
CA TYR A 772 -13.45 0.09 -3.36
C TYR A 772 -12.44 1.24 -3.23
N ASP A 773 -12.94 2.47 -3.23
CA ASP A 773 -12.21 3.65 -2.77
C ASP A 773 -12.59 3.92 -1.29
N PRO A 774 -11.66 3.75 -0.34
CA PRO A 774 -11.91 4.03 1.07
C PRO A 774 -12.31 5.49 1.35
N SER A 775 -11.94 6.43 0.47
CA SER A 775 -12.27 7.84 0.63
C SER A 775 -13.77 8.11 0.45
N ASP A 776 -14.48 7.30 -0.36
CA ASP A 776 -15.93 7.37 -0.52
C ASP A 776 -16.65 6.92 0.76
N GLU A 777 -16.16 5.85 1.40
CA GLU A 777 -16.70 5.34 2.66
C GLU A 777 -16.46 6.33 3.82
N VAL A 778 -15.24 6.91 3.91
CA VAL A 778 -14.93 7.98 4.87
C VAL A 778 -15.84 9.19 4.65
N LYS A 779 -16.00 9.63 3.40
CA LYS A 779 -16.85 10.77 3.06
C LYS A 779 -18.32 10.49 3.40
N ALA A 780 -18.83 9.29 3.09
CA ALA A 780 -20.21 8.90 3.40
C ALA A 780 -20.49 8.94 4.90
N ILE A 781 -19.57 8.46 5.74
CA ILE A 781 -19.73 8.49 7.20
C ILE A 781 -19.61 9.93 7.73
N ASP A 782 -18.61 10.68 7.29
CA ASP A 782 -18.34 12.07 7.72
C ASP A 782 -19.48 13.03 7.33
N ASP A 783 -20.07 12.85 6.14
CA ASP A 783 -21.18 13.66 5.62
C ASP A 783 -22.44 13.55 6.50
N THR A 784 -22.68 12.40 7.13
CA THR A 784 -23.82 12.24 8.06
C THR A 784 -23.63 13.03 9.35
N LYS A 785 -22.37 13.21 9.78
CA LYS A 785 -21.98 13.73 11.11
C LYS A 785 -22.58 12.95 12.29
N ALA A 786 -23.13 11.75 12.01
CA ALA A 786 -23.76 10.89 13.01
C ALA A 786 -22.73 10.10 13.82
N GLY A 787 -21.54 9.91 13.24
CA GLY A 787 -20.43 9.18 13.82
C GLY A 787 -20.56 7.68 13.74
N VAL A 788 -19.74 6.96 14.51
CA VAL A 788 -19.75 5.49 14.52
C VAL A 788 -21.07 4.96 15.08
N GLU A 789 -21.64 5.63 16.10
CA GLU A 789 -22.95 5.25 16.64
C GLU A 789 -24.05 5.35 15.57
N GLY A 790 -24.01 6.38 14.72
CA GLY A 790 -24.96 6.51 13.61
C GLY A 790 -24.91 5.34 12.61
N LEU A 791 -23.77 4.68 12.47
CA LEU A 791 -23.64 3.47 11.65
C LEU A 791 -24.32 2.28 12.33
N VAL A 792 -24.11 2.12 13.64
CA VAL A 792 -24.77 1.07 14.42
C VAL A 792 -26.29 1.26 14.41
N ASP A 793 -26.77 2.48 14.59
CA ASP A 793 -28.20 2.82 14.51
C ASP A 793 -28.82 2.54 13.13
N SER A 794 -28.00 2.59 12.07
CA SER A 794 -28.44 2.25 10.70
C SER A 794 -28.59 0.74 10.46
N GLY A 795 -28.16 -0.09 11.42
CA GLY A 795 -28.35 -1.54 11.39
C GLY A 795 -27.32 -2.29 10.57
N ILE A 796 -26.08 -1.79 10.49
CA ILE A 796 -24.99 -2.50 9.79
C ILE A 796 -24.74 -3.88 10.38
N VAL A 797 -24.50 -4.86 9.49
CA VAL A 797 -24.19 -6.26 9.86
C VAL A 797 -22.70 -6.60 9.69
N GLU A 798 -21.96 -5.74 8.99
CA GLU A 798 -20.53 -5.87 8.74
C GLU A 798 -19.81 -4.58 9.14
N THR A 799 -18.56 -4.72 9.59
CA THR A 799 -17.71 -3.59 9.93
C THR A 799 -17.18 -2.94 8.64
N PRO A 800 -17.43 -1.64 8.40
CA PRO A 800 -16.91 -0.91 7.25
C PRO A 800 -15.38 -1.02 7.14
N ARG A 801 -14.88 -1.09 5.91
CA ARG A 801 -13.48 -1.47 5.60
C ARG A 801 -12.47 -0.48 6.18
N ILE A 802 -12.81 0.81 6.29
CA ILE A 802 -11.93 1.83 6.91
C ILE A 802 -11.60 1.54 8.38
N PHE A 803 -12.42 0.74 9.07
CA PHE A 803 -12.20 0.34 10.47
C PHE A 803 -11.50 -1.03 10.59
N ILE A 804 -11.36 -1.78 9.49
CA ILE A 804 -10.72 -3.09 9.48
C ILE A 804 -9.20 -2.94 9.52
N ARG A 805 -8.56 -3.66 10.44
CA ARG A 805 -7.10 -3.71 10.58
C ARG A 805 -6.44 -4.46 9.42
N PRO A 806 -5.22 -4.07 9.02
CA PRO A 806 -4.51 -4.75 7.95
C PRO A 806 -4.13 -6.20 8.34
N PRO A 807 -3.97 -7.11 7.36
CA PRO A 807 -3.71 -8.54 7.59
C PRO A 807 -2.53 -8.86 8.53
N HIS A 808 -1.46 -8.06 8.48
CA HIS A 808 -0.28 -8.29 9.31
C HIS A 808 -0.54 -7.98 10.79
N GLU A 809 -1.35 -6.98 11.12
CA GLU A 809 -1.74 -6.68 12.52
C GLU A 809 -2.66 -7.76 13.07
N LEU A 810 -3.56 -8.31 12.24
CA LEU A 810 -4.40 -9.46 12.59
C LEU A 810 -3.55 -10.72 12.81
N ALA A 811 -2.50 -10.92 12.02
CA ALA A 811 -1.57 -12.04 12.14
C ALA A 811 -0.62 -11.92 13.34
N GLU A 812 -0.20 -10.72 13.72
CA GLU A 812 0.54 -10.48 14.96
C GLU A 812 -0.29 -10.92 16.18
N GLU A 813 -1.59 -10.57 16.18
CA GLU A 813 -2.50 -10.94 17.27
C GLU A 813 -2.73 -12.46 17.40
N LEU A 814 -2.74 -13.18 16.27
CA LEU A 814 -2.79 -14.65 16.22
C LEU A 814 -1.60 -15.33 16.93
N ASN A 815 -0.46 -14.65 17.03
CA ASN A 815 0.78 -15.18 17.59
C ASN A 815 1.04 -14.75 19.05
N MET A 816 0.22 -13.86 19.62
CA MET A 816 0.41 -13.35 20.98
C MET A 816 -0.38 -14.18 22.01
N CYS A 817 0.31 -14.72 23.02
CA CYS A 817 -0.35 -15.29 24.19
C CYS A 817 -1.01 -14.18 25.02
N LYS A 818 -2.28 -14.38 25.42
CA LYS A 818 -2.94 -13.52 26.42
C LYS A 818 -2.25 -13.68 27.78
N SER A 819 -1.94 -12.55 28.41
CA SER A 819 -1.32 -12.50 29.73
C SER A 819 -2.26 -13.01 30.83
N THR A 820 -1.68 -13.58 31.89
CA THR A 820 -2.40 -13.89 33.15
C THR A 820 -2.13 -12.85 34.24
N LEU A 821 -1.33 -11.82 33.95
CA LEU A 821 -1.01 -10.75 34.87
C LEU A 821 -2.24 -9.85 35.12
N GLN A 822 -2.26 -9.17 36.26
CA GLN A 822 -3.30 -8.20 36.62
C GLN A 822 -2.68 -6.83 36.85
N VAL A 823 -3.36 -5.80 36.34
CA VAL A 823 -2.95 -4.41 36.55
C VAL A 823 -3.05 -4.06 38.04
N PRO A 824 -2.03 -3.41 38.64
CA PRO A 824 -2.03 -3.08 40.06
C PRO A 824 -3.22 -2.20 40.46
N VAL A 825 -3.74 -2.45 41.66
CA VAL A 825 -4.76 -1.61 42.30
C VAL A 825 -4.15 -0.99 43.56
N VAL A 826 -4.24 0.33 43.69
CA VAL A 826 -3.69 1.13 44.80
C VAL A 826 -4.84 1.75 45.59
N ASP A 827 -4.82 1.57 46.90
CA ASP A 827 -5.85 2.04 47.84
C ASP A 827 -5.39 3.30 48.59
N LEU A 828 -6.09 4.42 48.38
CA LEU A 828 -5.73 5.72 49.01
C LEU A 828 -6.31 5.93 50.42
N SER A 829 -7.03 4.98 51.00
CA SER A 829 -7.67 5.10 52.32
C SER A 829 -6.68 5.45 53.45
N GLY A 830 -5.42 5.01 53.34
CA GLY A 830 -4.36 5.23 54.32
C GLY A 830 -3.54 6.51 54.16
N ILE A 831 -3.87 7.39 53.21
CA ILE A 831 -2.99 8.51 52.80
C ILE A 831 -2.68 9.53 53.90
N GLN A 832 -3.54 9.64 54.91
CA GLN A 832 -3.38 10.57 56.05
C GLN A 832 -2.52 9.99 57.19
N VAL A 833 -2.21 8.68 57.15
CA VAL A 833 -1.39 7.99 58.16
C VAL A 833 0.02 7.82 57.61
N GLU A 834 1.07 8.14 58.38
CA GLU A 834 2.46 8.13 57.90
C GLU A 834 2.88 6.77 57.29
N ASP A 835 2.67 5.67 58.02
CA ASP A 835 2.94 4.31 57.53
C ASP A 835 2.07 3.94 56.32
N GLY A 836 0.81 4.41 56.30
CA GLY A 836 -0.12 4.20 55.19
C GLY A 836 0.31 4.93 53.92
N ARG A 837 0.73 6.19 54.05
CA ARG A 837 1.27 7.01 52.96
C ARG A 837 2.54 6.38 52.40
N LYS A 838 3.45 5.90 53.25
CA LYS A 838 4.66 5.22 52.82
C LYS A 838 4.35 3.97 52.00
N LYS A 839 3.39 3.15 52.45
CA LYS A 839 2.92 1.97 51.71
C LYS A 839 2.35 2.37 50.34
N ILE A 840 1.50 3.40 50.28
CA ILE A 840 0.94 3.92 49.02
C ILE A 840 2.05 4.37 48.07
N VAL A 841 3.05 5.10 48.57
CA VAL A 841 4.22 5.52 47.77
C VAL A 841 4.99 4.31 47.24
N ASP A 842 5.19 3.27 48.03
CA ASP A 842 5.88 2.05 47.56
C ASP A 842 5.07 1.28 46.50
N GLU A 843 3.74 1.20 46.65
CA GLU A 843 2.84 0.59 45.66
C GLU A 843 2.80 1.37 44.34
N ILE A 844 2.67 2.70 44.41
CA ILE A 844 2.73 3.56 43.21
C ILE A 844 4.11 3.45 42.55
N ARG A 845 5.20 3.40 43.32
CA ARG A 845 6.55 3.21 42.74
C ARG A 845 6.60 1.91 41.94
N ALA A 846 6.21 0.79 42.53
CA ALA A 846 6.23 -0.50 41.85
C ALA A 846 5.35 -0.52 40.59
N ALA A 847 4.17 0.11 40.64
CA ALA A 847 3.28 0.20 39.50
C ALA A 847 3.83 1.13 38.40
N SER A 848 4.31 2.32 38.73
CA SER A 848 4.83 3.29 37.75
C SER A 848 6.13 2.84 37.10
N GLU A 849 7.00 2.11 37.82
CA GLU A 849 8.27 1.58 37.28
C GLU A 849 8.06 0.35 36.40
N LYS A 850 7.09 -0.53 36.72
CA LYS A 850 6.85 -1.76 35.96
C LYS A 850 5.80 -1.59 34.86
N TRP A 851 4.66 -1.00 35.21
CA TRP A 851 3.47 -0.97 34.37
C TRP A 851 3.28 0.36 33.67
N GLY A 852 3.66 1.48 34.31
CA GLY A 852 3.21 2.80 33.88
C GLY A 852 1.70 3.02 34.05
N PHE A 853 1.01 2.07 34.66
CA PHE A 853 -0.44 1.94 34.69
C PHE A 853 -0.89 1.34 36.03
N PHE A 854 -1.92 1.90 36.66
CA PHE A 854 -2.55 1.32 37.84
C PHE A 854 -3.98 1.84 38.03
N GLN A 855 -4.77 1.14 38.84
CA GLN A 855 -6.10 1.58 39.23
C GLN A 855 -6.08 2.14 40.65
N LEU A 856 -6.80 3.23 40.89
CA LEU A 856 -6.97 3.87 42.18
C LEU A 856 -8.37 3.59 42.72
N ILE A 857 -8.43 3.19 43.99
CA ILE A 857 -9.68 3.11 44.76
C ILE A 857 -9.59 3.97 46.01
N ASN A 858 -10.74 4.28 46.60
CA ASN A 858 -10.85 5.12 47.80
C ASN A 858 -10.19 6.50 47.63
N HIS A 859 -10.19 7.03 46.41
CA HIS A 859 -9.56 8.31 46.03
C HIS A 859 -10.34 9.56 46.48
N GLY A 860 -11.53 9.39 47.10
CA GLY A 860 -12.30 10.48 47.69
C GLY A 860 -13.22 11.26 46.74
N ILE A 861 -13.41 10.80 45.49
CA ILE A 861 -14.43 11.35 44.59
C ILE A 861 -15.74 10.56 44.84
N PRO A 862 -16.89 11.22 45.07
CA PRO A 862 -18.15 10.52 45.33
C PRO A 862 -18.58 9.65 44.14
N SER A 863 -19.11 8.45 44.40
CA SER A 863 -19.61 7.55 43.35
C SER A 863 -20.67 8.21 42.46
N SER A 864 -21.55 9.03 43.05
CA SER A 864 -22.57 9.79 42.31
C SER A 864 -21.98 10.75 41.26
N VAL A 865 -20.77 11.27 41.49
CA VAL A 865 -20.07 12.14 40.51
C VAL A 865 -19.51 11.30 39.36
N LEU A 866 -18.92 10.15 39.66
CA LEU A 866 -18.40 9.22 38.64
C LEU A 866 -19.54 8.67 37.76
N GLU A 867 -20.62 8.20 38.39
CA GLU A 867 -21.82 7.73 37.70
C GLU A 867 -22.46 8.84 36.86
N GLY A 868 -22.57 10.05 37.40
CA GLY A 868 -23.07 11.21 36.68
C GLY A 868 -22.23 11.59 35.47
N MET A 869 -20.90 11.44 35.54
CA MET A 869 -20.00 11.70 34.41
C MET A 869 -20.17 10.65 33.29
N ILE A 870 -20.25 9.37 33.65
CA ILE A 870 -20.52 8.29 32.67
C ILE A 870 -21.89 8.47 32.03
N ASP A 871 -22.92 8.75 32.83
CA ASP A 871 -24.29 8.97 32.35
C ASP A 871 -24.42 10.23 31.47
N GLY A 872 -23.78 11.34 31.87
CA GLY A 872 -23.73 12.55 31.05
C GLY A 872 -23.03 12.33 29.72
N THR A 873 -21.94 11.56 29.71
CA THR A 873 -21.23 11.18 28.47
C THR A 873 -22.11 10.31 27.58
N ARG A 874 -22.79 9.31 28.15
CA ARG A 874 -23.73 8.45 27.43
C ARG A 874 -24.82 9.27 26.77
N LYS A 875 -25.53 10.08 27.58
CA LYS A 875 -26.65 10.89 27.12
C LYS A 875 -26.29 11.86 26.02
N PHE A 876 -25.07 12.41 25.99
CA PHE A 876 -24.59 13.23 24.88
C PHE A 876 -24.46 12.43 23.58
N HIS A 877 -23.83 11.26 23.61
CA HIS A 877 -23.60 10.46 22.41
C HIS A 877 -24.89 9.83 21.85
N GLU A 878 -25.86 9.54 22.73
CA GLU A 878 -27.21 9.05 22.39
C GLU A 878 -28.18 10.16 21.93
N GLN A 879 -27.77 11.45 21.92
CA GLN A 879 -28.63 12.51 21.40
C GLN A 879 -28.82 12.41 19.88
N ASP A 880 -29.91 13.01 19.41
CA ASP A 880 -30.17 13.20 17.99
C ASP A 880 -28.96 13.87 17.30
N VAL A 881 -28.68 13.42 16.07
CA VAL A 881 -27.57 13.92 15.27
C VAL A 881 -27.63 15.43 15.07
N GLU A 882 -28.82 16.04 15.00
CA GLU A 882 -28.96 17.49 14.85
C GLU A 882 -28.38 18.27 16.04
N VAL A 883 -28.43 17.70 17.24
CA VAL A 883 -27.81 18.29 18.43
C VAL A 883 -26.29 18.09 18.40
N LYS A 884 -25.83 16.87 18.08
CA LYS A 884 -24.38 16.56 18.03
C LYS A 884 -23.65 17.34 16.93
N LYS A 885 -24.33 17.62 15.81
CA LYS A 885 -23.82 18.41 14.68
C LYS A 885 -23.36 19.81 15.08
N GLU A 886 -23.97 20.43 16.08
CA GLU A 886 -23.54 21.73 16.59
C GLU A 886 -22.13 21.70 17.14
N TYR A 887 -21.69 20.57 17.69
CA TYR A 887 -20.36 20.35 18.27
C TYR A 887 -19.39 19.68 17.30
N TYR A 888 -19.88 19.16 16.16
CA TYR A 888 -19.07 18.39 15.22
C TYR A 888 -17.97 19.26 14.59
N SER A 889 -16.71 18.83 14.72
CA SER A 889 -15.58 19.44 14.05
C SER A 889 -14.45 18.42 13.89
N SER A 890 -14.02 18.24 12.65
CA SER A 890 -12.87 17.41 12.31
C SER A 890 -11.54 18.19 12.40
N ASP A 891 -11.59 19.51 12.60
CA ASP A 891 -10.44 20.34 12.97
C ASP A 891 -10.35 20.43 14.50
N PRO A 892 -9.26 19.93 15.12
CA PRO A 892 -9.08 19.95 16.57
C PRO A 892 -8.76 21.33 17.14
N THR A 893 -8.51 22.34 16.30
CA THR A 893 -8.24 23.73 16.69
C THR A 893 -9.46 24.64 16.59
N ALA A 894 -10.52 24.21 15.89
CA ALA A 894 -11.66 25.06 15.57
C ALA A 894 -12.46 25.53 16.79
N ARG A 895 -12.43 24.79 17.91
CA ARG A 895 -13.22 25.10 19.12
C ARG A 895 -12.73 24.33 20.35
N ARG A 896 -13.04 24.86 21.53
CA ARG A 896 -12.70 24.27 22.84
C ARG A 896 -13.53 23.04 23.17
N VAL A 897 -14.80 23.02 22.78
CA VAL A 897 -15.71 21.88 22.94
C VAL A 897 -16.07 21.31 21.58
N ARG A 898 -15.62 20.09 21.27
CA ARG A 898 -15.76 19.49 19.94
C ARG A 898 -16.14 18.02 19.99
N TYR A 899 -16.93 17.59 19.03
CA TYR A 899 -17.33 16.21 18.80
C TYR A 899 -16.73 15.70 17.48
N ASP A 900 -16.17 14.49 17.47
CA ASP A 900 -15.74 13.80 16.25
C ASP A 900 -15.80 12.27 16.38
N SER A 901 -15.56 11.60 15.26
CA SER A 901 -15.54 10.13 15.12
C SER A 901 -14.17 9.61 14.68
N ASN A 902 -13.11 10.38 14.96
CA ASN A 902 -11.71 10.03 14.69
C ASN A 902 -11.37 9.65 13.22
N LEU A 903 -12.27 9.89 12.25
CA LEU A 903 -12.09 9.59 10.82
C LEU A 903 -10.88 10.32 10.19
N GLN A 904 -10.41 11.39 10.84
CA GLN A 904 -9.21 12.12 10.43
C GLN A 904 -7.94 11.26 10.44
N MET A 905 -7.86 10.20 11.26
CA MET A 905 -6.72 9.28 11.22
C MET A 905 -6.58 8.61 9.84
N TYR A 906 -7.69 8.29 9.21
CA TYR A 906 -7.71 7.78 7.84
C TYR A 906 -7.32 8.87 6.84
N LYS A 907 -8.00 10.03 6.90
CA LYS A 907 -7.80 11.17 5.97
C LYS A 907 -6.36 11.73 5.94
N THR A 908 -5.66 11.72 7.07
CA THR A 908 -4.34 12.40 7.21
C THR A 908 -3.15 11.47 7.22
N LYS A 909 -3.33 10.18 7.58
CA LYS A 909 -2.22 9.25 7.80
C LYS A 909 -2.37 7.92 7.03
N GLY A 910 -3.47 7.71 6.31
CA GLY A 910 -3.75 6.44 5.62
C GLY A 910 -3.87 5.26 6.59
N LYS A 911 -4.22 5.51 7.86
CA LYS A 911 -4.30 4.49 8.91
C LYS A 911 -5.75 4.08 9.16
N THR A 912 -5.95 2.83 9.58
CA THR A 912 -7.24 2.30 10.04
C THR A 912 -7.90 3.26 11.04
N ALA A 913 -9.17 3.58 10.81
CA ALA A 913 -9.97 4.42 11.70
C ALA A 913 -10.30 3.66 13.01
N ASN A 914 -10.46 4.40 14.10
CA ASN A 914 -10.83 3.84 15.39
C ASN A 914 -12.35 3.69 15.51
N TRP A 915 -12.83 2.58 16.05
CA TRP A 915 -14.25 2.33 16.33
C TRP A 915 -14.73 3.11 17.57
N LYS A 916 -14.78 4.44 17.48
CA LYS A 916 -15.23 5.31 18.58
C LYS A 916 -15.76 6.66 18.10
N ASP A 917 -16.60 7.24 18.93
CA ASP A 917 -16.97 8.66 18.93
C ASP A 917 -16.37 9.36 20.16
N SER A 918 -16.12 10.66 20.08
CA SER A 918 -15.43 11.41 21.14
C SER A 918 -15.90 12.86 21.25
N LEU A 919 -16.26 13.27 22.47
CA LEU A 919 -16.45 14.66 22.85
C LEU A 919 -15.23 15.17 23.63
N TYR A 920 -14.56 16.18 23.13
CA TYR A 920 -13.41 16.82 23.76
C TYR A 920 -13.82 18.16 24.40
N ILE A 921 -13.34 18.42 25.61
CA ILE A 921 -13.54 19.67 26.37
C ILE A 921 -12.17 20.20 26.81
N SER A 922 -11.74 21.32 26.23
CA SER A 922 -10.42 21.93 26.45
C SER A 922 -10.49 23.27 27.19
N GLY A 923 -9.41 23.67 27.88
CA GLY A 923 -9.29 25.01 28.48
C GLY A 923 -9.83 25.16 29.91
N LEU A 924 -9.89 24.05 30.65
CA LEU A 924 -10.57 23.94 31.96
C LEU A 924 -9.89 24.70 33.11
N VAL A 925 -8.57 24.91 33.07
CA VAL A 925 -7.79 25.53 34.18
C VAL A 925 -7.49 27.01 33.95
N SER A 926 -7.38 27.43 32.69
CA SER A 926 -7.01 28.80 32.32
C SER A 926 -8.18 29.79 32.41
N GLY A 927 -9.38 29.35 32.83
CA GLY A 927 -10.57 30.19 32.94
C GLY A 927 -11.11 30.67 31.58
N HIS A 928 -10.85 29.93 30.50
CA HIS A 928 -11.16 30.33 29.13
C HIS A 928 -12.34 29.57 28.51
N ILE A 929 -13.04 28.71 29.27
CA ILE A 929 -14.25 28.04 28.82
C ILE A 929 -15.44 28.55 29.61
N GLU A 930 -16.42 29.11 28.91
CA GLU A 930 -17.70 29.47 29.53
C GLU A 930 -18.52 28.19 29.74
N PRO A 931 -19.15 27.96 30.91
CA PRO A 931 -19.98 26.78 31.17
C PRO A 931 -20.99 26.46 30.06
N GLU A 932 -21.52 27.49 29.41
CA GLU A 932 -22.49 27.42 28.32
C GLU A 932 -21.94 26.75 27.05
N GLU A 933 -20.63 26.73 26.84
CA GLU A 933 -19.97 26.03 25.72
C GLU A 933 -20.05 24.50 25.86
N ILE A 934 -20.23 23.99 27.08
CA ILE A 934 -20.39 22.54 27.32
C ILE A 934 -21.87 22.16 27.06
N PRO A 935 -22.13 21.07 26.32
CA PRO A 935 -23.48 20.59 26.04
C PRO A 935 -24.34 20.51 27.30
N GLU A 936 -25.55 21.08 27.24
CA GLU A 936 -26.44 21.21 28.40
C GLU A 936 -26.64 19.88 29.14
N VAL A 937 -26.76 18.78 28.38
CA VAL A 937 -27.01 17.43 28.89
C VAL A 937 -25.90 16.89 29.79
N CYS A 938 -24.65 17.31 29.58
CA CYS A 938 -23.49 16.84 30.34
C CYS A 938 -22.75 17.96 31.10
N ARG A 939 -23.19 19.21 30.97
CA ARG A 939 -22.55 20.40 31.55
C ARG A 939 -22.33 20.28 33.06
N LYS A 940 -23.42 20.02 33.81
CA LYS A 940 -23.36 19.96 35.28
C LYS A 940 -22.41 18.86 35.75
N THR A 941 -22.55 17.65 35.20
CA THR A 941 -21.77 16.49 35.62
C THR A 941 -20.30 16.62 35.21
N SER A 942 -20.01 17.21 34.04
CA SER A 942 -18.65 17.51 33.61
C SER A 942 -17.95 18.48 34.56
N LEU A 943 -18.59 19.61 34.88
CA LEU A 943 -18.00 20.62 35.78
C LEU A 943 -17.78 20.07 37.20
N GLU A 944 -18.73 19.29 37.71
CA GLU A 944 -18.61 18.64 39.03
C GLU A 944 -17.44 17.64 39.04
N TYR A 945 -17.36 16.75 38.04
CA TYR A 945 -16.27 15.78 37.90
C TYR A 945 -14.90 16.46 37.81
N ILE A 946 -14.76 17.47 36.95
CA ILE A 946 -13.51 18.22 36.77
C ILE A 946 -13.03 18.81 38.11
N SER A 947 -13.93 19.40 38.89
CA SER A 947 -13.58 20.00 40.20
C SER A 947 -12.99 19.01 41.20
N HIS A 948 -13.35 17.73 41.07
CA HIS A 948 -12.87 16.64 41.91
C HIS A 948 -11.57 16.04 41.37
N VAL A 949 -11.45 15.85 40.06
CA VAL A 949 -10.26 15.26 39.45
C VAL A 949 -9.04 16.18 39.59
N ILE A 950 -9.20 17.51 39.52
CA ILE A 950 -8.11 18.46 39.77
C ILE A 950 -7.52 18.28 41.18
N LYS A 951 -8.37 18.09 42.19
CA LYS A 951 -7.92 17.86 43.57
C LYS A 951 -7.19 16.51 43.70
N LEU A 952 -7.64 15.50 42.96
CA LEU A 952 -6.99 14.19 42.94
C LEU A 952 -5.62 14.25 42.24
N GLU A 953 -5.52 15.01 41.14
CA GLU A 953 -4.26 15.24 40.44
C GLU A 953 -3.21 15.90 41.34
N ASP A 954 -3.58 16.92 42.12
CA ASP A 954 -2.70 17.52 43.13
C ASP A 954 -2.10 16.48 44.09
N ILE A 955 -2.94 15.56 44.56
CA ILE A 955 -2.54 14.47 45.47
C ILE A 955 -1.57 13.52 44.75
N LEU A 956 -1.87 13.15 43.50
CA LEU A 956 -1.07 12.20 42.71
C LEU A 956 0.29 12.77 42.32
N LEU A 957 0.39 14.03 41.89
CA LEU A 957 1.68 14.67 41.66
C LEU A 957 2.51 14.77 42.95
N GLY A 958 1.83 14.92 44.09
CA GLY A 958 2.40 14.79 45.43
C GLY A 958 3.11 13.46 45.66
N LEU A 959 2.35 12.38 45.49
CA LEU A 959 2.83 11.01 45.68
C LEU A 959 3.90 10.64 44.64
N LEU A 960 3.73 11.02 43.37
CA LEU A 960 4.68 10.77 42.29
C LEU A 960 6.00 11.55 42.47
N SER A 961 5.99 12.68 43.17
CA SER A 961 7.23 13.36 43.54
C SER A 961 7.98 12.59 44.63
N GLU A 962 7.26 12.09 45.63
CA GLU A 962 7.83 11.29 46.74
C GLU A 962 8.37 9.94 46.27
N THR A 963 7.71 9.27 45.32
CA THR A 963 8.17 8.01 44.72
C THR A 963 9.53 8.18 44.03
N LEU A 964 9.76 9.34 43.39
CA LEU A 964 11.04 9.73 42.77
C LEU A 964 12.13 10.12 43.78
N GLY A 965 11.80 10.26 45.07
CA GLY A 965 12.70 10.74 46.12
C GLY A 965 12.80 12.26 46.21
N LEU A 966 11.83 12.99 45.64
CA LEU A 966 11.78 14.45 45.62
C LEU A 966 10.84 14.98 46.72
N LYS A 967 10.87 16.29 46.95
CA LYS A 967 9.85 16.95 47.80
C LYS A 967 8.47 16.78 47.15
N SER A 968 7.44 16.56 47.96
CA SER A 968 6.07 16.30 47.49
C SER A 968 5.53 17.35 46.50
N ASN A 969 5.94 18.61 46.60
CA ASN A 969 5.49 19.66 45.69
C ASN A 969 6.35 19.82 44.41
N HIS A 970 7.34 18.97 44.18
CA HIS A 970 8.33 19.17 43.11
C HIS A 970 7.69 19.15 41.73
N LEU A 971 6.95 18.09 41.37
CA LEU A 971 6.30 17.99 40.05
C LEU A 971 5.28 19.13 39.86
N LYS A 972 4.48 19.45 40.88
CA LYS A 972 3.52 20.57 40.80
C LYS A 972 4.20 21.91 40.54
N ALA A 973 5.36 22.16 41.15
CA ALA A 973 6.15 23.38 40.93
C ALA A 973 6.70 23.49 39.49
N THR A 974 6.73 22.40 38.73
CA THR A 974 7.11 22.43 37.30
C THR A 974 6.00 22.94 36.39
N GLU A 975 4.79 23.23 36.91
CA GLU A 975 3.63 23.69 36.13
C GLU A 975 3.28 22.72 34.99
N CYS A 976 3.45 21.42 35.25
CA CYS A 976 3.20 20.32 34.32
C CYS A 976 1.70 20.01 34.11
N ASP A 977 0.83 20.69 34.84
CA ASP A 977 -0.60 20.45 35.01
C ASP A 977 -1.48 21.60 34.51
N LYS A 978 -0.86 22.68 34.03
CA LYS A 978 -1.57 23.92 33.67
C LYS A 978 -2.46 23.80 32.43
N GLY A 979 -2.36 22.70 31.69
CA GLY A 979 -3.19 22.34 30.55
C GLY A 979 -4.01 21.11 30.85
N GLN A 980 -5.32 21.24 30.74
CA GLN A 980 -6.25 20.13 30.95
C GLN A 980 -7.23 20.00 29.79
N MET A 981 -7.39 18.76 29.35
CA MET A 981 -8.36 18.37 28.33
C MET A 981 -9.11 17.14 28.82
N LEU A 982 -10.44 17.18 28.73
CA LEU A 982 -11.30 16.01 28.94
C LEU A 982 -11.62 15.41 27.57
N ALA A 983 -11.48 14.11 27.41
CA ALA A 983 -11.98 13.36 26.26
C ALA A 983 -12.98 12.31 26.73
N CYS A 984 -14.25 12.52 26.38
CA CYS A 984 -15.35 11.65 26.69
C CYS A 984 -15.58 10.71 25.50
N HIS A 985 -15.03 9.50 25.59
CA HIS A 985 -15.08 8.49 24.53
C HIS A 985 -16.30 7.59 24.67
N TYR A 986 -16.93 7.31 23.54
CA TYR A 986 -18.05 6.39 23.39
C TYR A 986 -17.69 5.35 22.31
N TYR A 987 -17.76 4.07 22.66
CA TYR A 987 -17.39 2.96 21.80
C TYR A 987 -18.65 2.13 21.51
N PRO A 988 -19.31 2.34 20.36
CA PRO A 988 -20.50 1.59 19.97
C PRO A 988 -20.28 0.08 19.90
N ALA A 989 -21.36 -0.70 19.94
CA ALA A 989 -21.30 -2.14 19.70
C ALA A 989 -20.86 -2.42 18.24
N CYS A 990 -19.84 -3.25 18.07
CA CYS A 990 -19.28 -3.60 16.77
C CYS A 990 -19.80 -4.99 16.31
N PRO A 991 -20.24 -5.15 15.05
CA PRO A 991 -20.69 -6.46 14.55
C PRO A 991 -19.54 -7.48 14.46
N GLN A 992 -18.34 -7.02 14.11
CA GLN A 992 -17.12 -7.83 13.95
C GLN A 992 -15.96 -7.22 14.77
N PRO A 993 -16.04 -7.26 16.12
CA PRO A 993 -15.08 -6.59 17.00
C PRO A 993 -13.63 -7.10 16.84
N GLU A 994 -13.44 -8.33 16.37
CA GLU A 994 -12.15 -8.93 16.07
C GLU A 994 -11.41 -8.24 14.91
N LEU A 995 -12.11 -7.53 14.03
CA LEU A 995 -11.51 -6.88 12.86
C LEU A 995 -11.01 -5.47 13.15
N THR A 996 -11.45 -4.84 14.24
CA THR A 996 -11.21 -3.43 14.52
C THR A 996 -10.76 -3.19 15.97
N LEU A 997 -10.36 -1.95 16.27
CA LEU A 997 -10.06 -1.50 17.62
C LEU A 997 -10.88 -0.25 17.92
N GLY A 998 -11.39 -0.16 19.16
CA GLY A 998 -11.99 1.07 19.65
C GLY A 998 -10.96 2.21 19.71
N THR A 999 -9.70 1.90 20.02
CA THR A 999 -8.56 2.82 19.89
C THR A 999 -7.29 2.01 19.65
N GLY A 1000 -6.53 2.36 18.61
CA GLY A 1000 -5.26 1.72 18.27
C GLY A 1000 -4.17 1.84 19.34
N LYS A 1001 -3.07 1.08 19.15
CA LYS A 1001 -1.92 1.07 20.09
C LYS A 1001 -1.21 2.43 20.11
N HIS A 1002 -1.09 3.06 21.30
CA HIS A 1002 -0.44 4.35 21.50
C HIS A 1002 0.10 4.53 22.93
N THR A 1003 0.88 5.58 23.15
CA THR A 1003 1.23 6.14 24.47
C THR A 1003 0.62 7.53 24.62
N ASP A 1004 0.51 8.00 25.86
CA ASP A 1004 -0.06 9.31 26.15
C ASP A 1004 1.01 10.39 26.19
N PRO A 1005 0.90 11.45 25.39
CA PRO A 1005 1.94 12.45 25.23
C PRO A 1005 1.82 13.60 26.24
N VAL A 1006 1.42 13.26 27.46
CA VAL A 1006 1.14 14.18 28.55
C VAL A 1006 1.97 13.80 29.77
N PHE A 1007 1.80 14.48 30.90
CA PHE A 1007 2.45 14.04 32.15
C PHE A 1007 1.68 12.91 32.79
N LEU A 1008 0.36 13.07 32.88
CA LEU A 1008 -0.50 12.15 33.60
C LEU A 1008 -1.86 12.11 32.90
N THR A 1009 -2.44 10.93 32.82
CA THR A 1009 -3.84 10.75 32.44
C THR A 1009 -4.59 10.07 33.58
N ILE A 1010 -5.74 10.64 33.96
CA ILE A 1010 -6.69 10.03 34.89
C ILE A 1010 -7.92 9.64 34.07
N LEU A 1011 -8.22 8.35 34.02
CA LEU A 1011 -9.26 7.77 33.19
C LEU A 1011 -10.35 7.13 34.05
N LEU A 1012 -11.57 7.60 33.88
CA LEU A 1012 -12.79 6.93 34.37
C LEU A 1012 -13.31 6.00 33.27
N GLN A 1013 -13.66 4.76 33.61
CA GLN A 1013 -14.26 3.81 32.67
C GLN A 1013 -15.50 3.16 33.27
N ASP A 1014 -16.41 2.72 32.41
CA ASP A 1014 -17.55 1.90 32.82
C ASP A 1014 -17.14 0.45 33.14
N GLN A 1015 -18.13 -0.41 33.37
CA GLN A 1015 -17.92 -1.82 33.72
C GLN A 1015 -17.84 -2.74 32.49
N SER A 1016 -17.80 -2.20 31.28
CA SER A 1016 -17.84 -2.97 30.02
C SER A 1016 -16.48 -3.60 29.67
N GLY A 1017 -15.39 -3.16 30.31
CA GLY A 1017 -14.04 -3.64 30.02
C GLY A 1017 -13.52 -3.21 28.65
N GLY A 1018 -12.43 -3.81 28.16
CA GLY A 1018 -11.89 -3.58 26.81
C GLY A 1018 -10.66 -2.68 26.70
N LEU A 1019 -10.23 -2.01 27.78
CA LEU A 1019 -8.92 -1.36 27.83
C LEU A 1019 -7.83 -2.41 28.03
N GLN A 1020 -6.75 -2.32 27.26
CA GLN A 1020 -5.59 -3.20 27.35
C GLN A 1020 -4.30 -2.40 27.45
N VAL A 1021 -3.38 -2.87 28.28
CA VAL A 1021 -2.04 -2.31 28.43
C VAL A 1021 -0.98 -3.37 28.11
N MET A 1022 0.08 -2.95 27.43
CA MET A 1022 1.23 -3.80 27.14
C MET A 1022 2.17 -3.81 28.34
N CYS A 1023 2.42 -4.99 28.92
CA CYS A 1023 3.42 -5.20 29.95
C CYS A 1023 4.17 -6.50 29.66
N ASP A 1024 5.51 -6.50 29.78
CA ASP A 1024 6.34 -7.68 29.51
C ASP A 1024 6.09 -8.28 28.09
N ASN A 1025 5.88 -7.43 27.08
CA ASN A 1025 5.51 -7.79 25.69
C ASN A 1025 4.21 -8.60 25.55
N GLN A 1026 3.30 -8.51 26.53
CA GLN A 1026 1.99 -9.14 26.48
C GLN A 1026 0.89 -8.11 26.72
N TRP A 1027 -0.19 -8.23 25.93
CA TRP A 1027 -1.42 -7.49 26.20
C TRP A 1027 -2.10 -8.03 27.45
N THR A 1028 -2.40 -7.14 28.38
CA THR A 1028 -3.11 -7.43 29.63
C THR A 1028 -4.37 -6.59 29.70
N ASP A 1029 -5.51 -7.22 29.99
CA ASP A 1029 -6.79 -6.52 30.18
C ASP A 1029 -6.75 -5.68 31.47
N VAL A 1030 -7.16 -4.42 31.37
CA VAL A 1030 -7.41 -3.54 32.52
C VAL A 1030 -8.85 -3.77 32.99
N THR A 1031 -9.08 -4.85 33.74
CA THR A 1031 -10.40 -5.17 34.27
C THR A 1031 -10.91 -4.02 35.15
N PRO A 1032 -12.07 -3.40 34.84
CA PRO A 1032 -12.61 -2.31 35.63
C PRO A 1032 -12.82 -2.72 37.08
N VAL A 1033 -12.36 -1.88 38.00
CA VAL A 1033 -12.72 -1.97 39.42
C VAL A 1033 -13.89 -1.01 39.66
N GLU A 1034 -14.87 -1.44 40.44
CA GLU A 1034 -16.02 -0.62 40.79
C GLU A 1034 -15.57 0.71 41.42
N TYR A 1035 -16.01 1.83 40.84
CA TYR A 1035 -15.59 3.19 41.20
C TYR A 1035 -14.07 3.45 41.13
N GLY A 1036 -13.31 2.58 40.48
CA GLY A 1036 -11.89 2.76 40.28
C GLY A 1036 -11.57 3.78 39.18
N LEU A 1037 -10.47 4.50 39.36
CA LEU A 1037 -9.89 5.37 38.33
C LEU A 1037 -8.58 4.81 37.84
N VAL A 1038 -8.41 4.71 36.53
CA VAL A 1038 -7.14 4.31 35.92
C VAL A 1038 -6.20 5.51 35.91
N VAL A 1039 -4.96 5.32 36.32
CA VAL A 1039 -3.87 6.28 36.18
C VAL A 1039 -2.86 5.75 35.18
N ASN A 1040 -2.57 6.56 34.17
CA ASN A 1040 -1.56 6.29 33.16
C ASN A 1040 -0.45 7.35 33.25
N ILE A 1041 0.79 6.89 33.31
CA ILE A 1041 1.99 7.74 33.22
C ILE A 1041 2.21 8.07 31.74
N GLY A 1042 2.27 9.36 31.42
CA GLY A 1042 2.52 9.80 30.04
C GLY A 1042 4.00 10.02 29.74
N ASP A 1043 4.29 10.21 28.45
CA ASP A 1043 5.64 10.32 27.90
C ASP A 1043 6.45 11.46 28.56
N LEU A 1044 5.80 12.60 28.86
CA LEU A 1044 6.48 13.74 29.48
C LEU A 1044 6.97 13.39 30.89
N LEU A 1045 6.18 12.60 31.63
CA LEU A 1045 6.56 12.18 32.98
C LEU A 1045 7.67 11.12 32.96
N GLN A 1046 7.64 10.19 32.00
CA GLN A 1046 8.77 9.27 31.77
C GLN A 1046 10.06 10.05 31.49
N ILE A 1047 10.02 11.05 30.61
CA ILE A 1047 11.20 11.87 30.25
C ILE A 1047 11.77 12.60 31.47
N VAL A 1048 10.95 13.36 32.21
CA VAL A 1048 11.46 14.13 33.36
C VAL A 1048 11.93 13.20 34.50
N SER A 1049 11.37 11.99 34.58
CA SER A 1049 11.80 10.96 35.54
C SER A 1049 13.10 10.25 35.14
N ASN A 1050 13.63 10.49 33.93
CA ASN A 1050 14.80 9.84 33.36
C ASN A 1050 14.65 8.30 33.29
N ASP A 1051 13.55 7.82 32.70
CA ASP A 1051 13.16 6.39 32.60
C ASP A 1051 12.93 5.67 33.93
N LYS A 1052 12.77 6.40 35.05
CA LYS A 1052 12.29 5.76 36.28
C LYS A 1052 10.86 5.27 36.14
N PHE A 1053 9.97 6.07 35.56
CA PHE A 1053 8.61 5.62 35.25
C PHE A 1053 8.50 5.22 33.79
N VAL A 1054 7.56 4.31 33.50
CA VAL A 1054 7.30 3.82 32.15
C VAL A 1054 6.03 4.49 31.61
N SER A 1055 6.08 5.00 30.39
CA SER A 1055 4.89 5.35 29.61
C SER A 1055 4.41 4.10 28.89
N ALA A 1056 3.18 3.66 29.21
CA ALA A 1056 2.71 2.36 28.77
C ALA A 1056 2.01 2.43 27.41
N ILE A 1057 2.40 1.53 26.50
CA ILE A 1057 1.63 1.31 25.26
C ILE A 1057 0.29 0.68 25.65
N HIS A 1058 -0.81 1.30 25.25
CA HIS A 1058 -2.15 0.83 25.55
C HIS A 1058 -3.08 0.95 24.33
N ARG A 1059 -4.20 0.22 24.36
CA ARG A 1059 -5.21 0.18 23.29
C ARG A 1059 -6.60 -0.11 23.87
N VAL A 1060 -7.65 0.06 23.06
CA VAL A 1060 -9.01 -0.33 23.40
C VAL A 1060 -9.54 -1.30 22.34
N VAL A 1061 -9.97 -2.49 22.75
CA VAL A 1061 -10.64 -3.46 21.86
C VAL A 1061 -12.11 -3.09 21.67
N ALA A 1062 -12.67 -3.40 20.49
CA ALA A 1062 -14.09 -3.20 20.24
C ALA A 1062 -14.92 -4.29 20.94
N ASN A 1063 -16.16 -3.96 21.32
CA ASN A 1063 -17.06 -4.86 22.02
C ASN A 1063 -18.25 -5.25 21.12
N LYS A 1064 -18.72 -6.49 21.23
CA LYS A 1064 -19.90 -6.97 20.50
C LYS A 1064 -21.23 -6.54 21.12
N VAL A 1065 -21.25 -6.33 22.44
CA VAL A 1065 -22.48 -6.17 23.22
C VAL A 1065 -22.44 -4.82 23.94
N GLY A 1066 -23.35 -3.93 23.53
CA GLY A 1066 -23.55 -2.62 24.15
C GLY A 1066 -22.37 -1.66 23.97
N PRO A 1067 -22.60 -0.36 24.23
CA PRO A 1067 -21.54 0.64 24.15
C PRO A 1067 -20.62 0.57 25.38
N ARG A 1068 -19.32 0.78 25.18
CA ARG A 1068 -18.34 1.06 26.24
C ARG A 1068 -18.15 2.58 26.37
N ILE A 1069 -17.98 3.07 27.58
CA ILE A 1069 -17.73 4.50 27.85
C ILE A 1069 -16.46 4.68 28.68
N SER A 1070 -15.64 5.67 28.31
CA SER A 1070 -14.52 6.10 29.13
C SER A 1070 -14.26 7.59 29.01
N VAL A 1071 -13.85 8.24 30.10
CA VAL A 1071 -13.59 9.67 30.20
C VAL A 1071 -12.14 9.87 30.63
N ALA A 1072 -11.28 10.31 29.71
CA ALA A 1072 -9.87 10.57 29.94
C ALA A 1072 -9.65 12.05 30.29
N CYS A 1073 -8.97 12.32 31.39
CA CYS A 1073 -8.53 13.65 31.78
C CYS A 1073 -7.00 13.73 31.63
N PHE A 1074 -6.55 14.54 30.67
CA PHE A 1074 -5.15 14.69 30.31
C PHE A 1074 -4.53 15.91 30.98
N PHE A 1075 -3.38 15.74 31.65
CA PHE A 1075 -2.64 16.82 32.33
C PHE A 1075 -1.32 17.14 31.63
N SER A 1076 -1.20 18.37 31.14
CA SER A 1076 -0.07 18.87 30.35
C SER A 1076 0.29 20.32 30.71
N SER A 1077 1.25 20.93 30.00
CA SER A 1077 1.67 22.33 30.19
C SER A 1077 1.09 23.24 29.09
N VAL A 1078 0.65 24.47 29.43
CA VAL A 1078 0.01 25.43 28.48
C VAL A 1078 0.96 26.50 27.93
N SER A 1079 2.13 26.69 28.53
CA SER A 1079 3.07 27.71 28.11
C SER A 1079 4.33 27.11 27.48
N PRO A 1080 5.00 27.83 26.56
CA PRO A 1080 6.37 27.51 26.14
C PRO A 1080 7.27 27.30 27.37
N LYS A 1081 7.60 26.04 27.69
CA LYS A 1081 8.47 25.73 28.82
C LYS A 1081 9.46 24.64 28.44
N MET A 1082 10.69 24.80 28.89
CA MET A 1082 11.73 23.80 28.69
C MET A 1082 11.54 22.69 29.74
N PHE A 1083 11.45 21.45 29.28
CA PHE A 1083 11.44 20.25 30.12
C PHE A 1083 12.60 19.34 29.73
N GLY A 1084 13.11 18.59 30.69
CA GLY A 1084 14.18 17.61 30.54
C GLY A 1084 14.30 16.79 31.81
N PRO A 1085 15.24 15.83 31.89
CA PRO A 1085 15.45 15.03 33.08
C PRO A 1085 15.64 15.91 34.33
N ILE A 1086 14.92 15.62 35.41
CA ILE A 1086 15.05 16.34 36.68
C ILE A 1086 16.48 16.19 37.18
N LYS A 1087 17.13 17.32 37.51
CA LYS A 1087 18.56 17.35 37.84
C LYS A 1087 18.93 16.44 39.00
N GLU A 1088 18.05 16.34 39.99
CA GLU A 1088 18.19 15.49 41.17
C GLU A 1088 18.12 13.98 40.87
N LEU A 1089 17.65 13.59 39.67
CA LEU A 1089 17.57 12.20 39.22
C LEU A 1089 18.76 11.77 38.35
N ILE A 1090 19.68 12.71 38.07
CA ILE A 1090 20.84 12.52 37.21
C ILE A 1090 22.10 12.38 38.08
N SER A 1091 22.99 11.46 37.71
CA SER A 1091 24.30 11.28 38.34
C SER A 1091 25.32 10.73 37.33
N GLU A 1092 26.59 10.62 37.70
CA GLU A 1092 27.59 9.95 36.84
C GLU A 1092 27.22 8.49 36.53
N GLU A 1093 26.56 7.79 37.47
CA GLU A 1093 26.09 6.42 37.29
C GLU A 1093 24.77 6.33 36.50
N LYS A 1094 24.00 7.42 36.43
CA LYS A 1094 22.74 7.54 35.68
C LYS A 1094 22.70 8.87 34.93
N PRO A 1095 23.38 8.97 33.78
CA PRO A 1095 23.41 10.20 32.98
C PRO A 1095 22.01 10.55 32.45
N PRO A 1096 21.80 11.80 31.99
CA PRO A 1096 20.54 12.18 31.36
C PRO A 1096 20.34 11.37 30.08
N LEU A 1097 19.21 10.68 29.98
CA LEU A 1097 18.81 9.93 28.78
C LEU A 1097 18.13 10.84 27.74
N TYR A 1098 17.63 11.99 28.18
CA TYR A 1098 16.90 12.95 27.34
C TYR A 1098 17.54 14.33 27.37
N LYS A 1099 17.45 15.05 26.25
CA LYS A 1099 17.83 16.47 26.15
C LYS A 1099 16.66 17.36 26.54
N ASP A 1100 16.96 18.57 27.03
CA ASP A 1100 15.94 19.57 27.29
C ASP A 1100 15.17 19.93 26.00
N PHE A 1101 13.85 20.03 26.06
CA PHE A 1101 12.95 20.31 24.94
C PHE A 1101 11.86 21.33 25.32
N LEU A 1102 11.34 22.07 24.33
CA LEU A 1102 10.36 23.15 24.52
C LEU A 1102 8.92 22.68 24.22
N THR A 1103 7.99 22.85 25.17
CA THR A 1103 6.59 22.36 25.06
C THR A 1103 5.70 23.08 24.06
N VAL A 1104 6.03 24.28 23.57
CA VAL A 1104 5.26 24.91 22.46
C VAL A 1104 5.45 24.21 21.12
N ASN A 1105 6.45 23.34 21.00
CA ASN A 1105 6.60 22.51 19.83
C ASN A 1105 6.18 21.08 20.16
N ARG A 1106 4.87 20.81 20.21
CA ARG A 1106 4.38 19.42 20.15
C ARG A 1106 4.92 18.70 18.90
N ASP A 1107 5.24 19.43 17.84
CA ASP A 1107 5.88 18.91 16.62
C ASP A 1107 7.37 18.53 16.77
N ARG A 1108 8.08 18.99 17.81
CA ARG A 1108 9.53 18.73 17.94
C ARG A 1108 9.84 17.42 18.66
N ALA A 1109 8.91 16.93 19.48
CA ALA A 1109 8.94 15.55 19.99
C ALA A 1109 8.75 14.51 18.87
N GLN A 1110 8.05 14.87 17.79
CA GLN A 1110 7.85 13.99 16.62
C GLN A 1110 9.02 13.98 15.63
N ARG A 1111 9.94 14.97 15.68
CA ARG A 1111 11.10 15.01 14.76
C ARG A 1111 12.28 14.15 15.17
N THR A 1112 12.29 13.59 16.38
CA THR A 1112 13.33 12.65 16.82
C THR A 1112 13.07 11.21 16.33
N LYS A 1113 12.36 11.06 15.20
CA LYS A 1113 11.95 9.77 14.64
C LYS A 1113 12.88 9.21 13.55
N GLN A 1114 13.94 9.92 13.16
CA GLN A 1114 14.82 9.47 12.06
C GLN A 1114 16.33 9.56 12.35
N GLN A 1115 16.71 9.61 13.62
CA GLN A 1115 18.07 9.23 13.99
C GLN A 1115 18.06 8.26 15.16
N GLN A 1116 18.48 7.03 14.93
CA GLN A 1116 19.28 6.35 15.91
C GLN A 1116 20.36 5.47 15.31
N LYS A 1117 21.60 5.83 15.65
CA LYS A 1117 22.68 4.85 15.90
C LYS A 1117 22.44 4.21 17.28
N PRO A 1118 22.98 3.01 17.55
CA PRO A 1118 22.47 2.08 18.56
C PRO A 1118 22.98 2.33 20.01
N SER A 1119 22.93 3.55 20.53
CA SER A 1119 23.42 3.82 21.90
C SER A 1119 22.59 4.77 22.78
N GLU A 1120 21.44 5.27 22.35
CA GLU A 1120 20.56 6.12 23.17
C GLU A 1120 19.12 5.58 23.09
N LYS A 1121 18.33 5.65 24.17
CA LYS A 1121 16.92 5.24 24.18
C LYS A 1121 16.03 6.46 23.94
N THR A 1122 15.21 6.46 22.89
CA THR A 1122 14.21 7.52 22.62
C THR A 1122 12.79 6.94 22.72
N ILE A 1123 11.90 7.60 23.47
CA ILE A 1123 10.47 7.26 23.60
C ILE A 1123 9.69 7.87 22.43
N ILE A 1124 8.70 7.13 21.93
CA ILE A 1124 7.81 7.52 20.84
C ILE A 1124 6.66 8.35 21.41
N ILE A 1125 6.58 9.63 21.07
CA ILE A 1125 5.45 10.51 21.45
C ILE A 1125 4.43 10.56 20.30
N GLN A 1126 3.21 10.06 20.51
CA GLN A 1126 2.06 10.29 19.60
C GLN A 1126 1.06 11.25 20.27
N THR A 1127 0.87 12.47 19.73
CA THR A 1127 -0.16 13.43 20.18
C THR A 1127 -1.25 13.70 19.16
N GLU A 1128 -2.49 13.74 19.65
CA GLU A 1128 -3.61 14.53 19.12
C GLU A 1128 -3.53 16.00 19.63
N GLN A 1129 -3.96 16.95 18.80
CA GLN A 1129 -3.78 18.40 18.97
C GLN A 1129 -4.66 19.01 20.08
N CYS A 1130 -4.09 19.93 20.86
CA CYS A 1130 -4.82 20.99 21.57
C CYS A 1130 -3.86 22.18 21.77
N GLY A 1131 -4.23 23.37 21.28
CA GLY A 1131 -3.47 24.61 21.41
C GLY A 1131 -4.42 25.82 21.45
N SER A 1132 -4.26 26.66 22.47
CA SER A 1132 -5.10 27.80 22.84
C SER A 1132 -4.56 29.14 22.33
N GLU A 1133 -5.43 30.04 21.88
CA GLU A 1133 -5.12 31.46 21.59
C GLU A 1133 -5.17 32.35 22.85
N PHE A 1134 -4.29 33.37 22.87
CA PHE A 1134 -4.22 34.47 23.83
C PHE A 1134 -5.14 35.62 23.40
N ASP A 1135 -5.97 36.13 24.32
CA ASP A 1135 -6.78 37.35 24.13
C ASP A 1135 -6.08 38.61 24.69
N LYS A 1136 -6.32 39.76 24.04
CA LYS A 1136 -5.66 41.07 24.23
C LYS A 1136 -6.61 42.13 24.77
N SER A 1137 -6.21 42.84 25.83
CA SER A 1137 -6.57 44.25 26.12
C SER A 1137 -5.46 44.83 27.04
N GLN A 1138 -4.94 46.06 26.99
CA GLN A 1138 -5.34 47.36 26.43
C GLN A 1138 -4.08 48.28 26.24
N GLU A 1139 -4.12 49.12 25.20
CA GLU A 1139 -3.54 50.48 24.99
C GLU A 1139 -2.06 50.84 25.31
N HIS A 1140 -1.21 50.93 24.26
CA HIS A 1140 -0.70 52.19 23.66
C HIS A 1140 0.39 51.94 22.58
N ALA A 1141 0.26 52.62 21.43
CA ALA A 1141 1.28 52.92 20.38
C ALA A 1141 1.61 51.82 19.32
N PRO A 1142 1.99 52.17 18.06
CA PRO A 1142 1.01 52.15 16.95
C PRO A 1142 1.38 51.31 15.69
N LEU A 1143 0.33 50.65 15.18
CA LEU A 1143 -0.10 50.48 13.78
C LEU A 1143 0.76 49.68 12.77
N CYS A 1144 0.56 48.35 12.78
CA CYS A 1144 0.50 47.54 11.55
C CYS A 1144 -0.91 46.92 11.46
N ILE A 1145 -1.63 47.27 10.38
CA ILE A 1145 -2.98 46.81 10.07
C ILE A 1145 -2.87 45.57 9.18
N LEU A 1146 -3.31 44.42 9.71
CA LEU A 1146 -3.87 43.33 8.93
C LEU A 1146 -5.39 43.53 8.92
N GLN A 1147 -5.98 43.71 7.74
CA GLN A 1147 -7.38 43.41 7.49
C GLN A 1147 -7.48 42.00 6.93
N PHE A 1148 -8.45 41.26 7.45
CA PHE A 1148 -8.75 39.86 7.17
C PHE A 1148 -9.87 39.76 6.11
N VAL A 1149 -9.86 38.65 5.33
CA VAL A 1149 -10.98 37.98 4.61
C VAL A 1149 -11.43 38.65 3.28
N PRO A 1150 -11.95 37.93 2.24
CA PRO A 1150 -12.34 36.50 2.17
C PRO A 1150 -11.89 35.67 0.93
N LEU A 1151 -12.11 34.35 1.04
CA LEU A 1151 -12.50 33.38 0.00
C LEU A 1151 -11.45 33.02 -1.06
N ILE A 1152 -10.71 31.91 -0.88
CA ILE A 1152 -11.04 30.53 -1.31
C ILE A 1152 -10.02 29.59 -0.66
#